data_AF-A0A4T0RMS0-F1
#
_entry.id   AF-A0A4T0RMS0-F1
#
_cell.length_a   1.000
_cell.length_b   1.000
_cell.length_c   1.000
_cell.angle_alpha   90.00
_cell.angle_beta   90.00
_cell.angle_gamma   90.00
#
_symmetry.space_group_name_H-M   'P 1'
#
loop_
_entity.id
_entity.type
_entity.pdbx_description
1 polymer ?
#
loop_
_entity_poly.entity_id
_entity_poly.type
_entity_poly.pdbx_seq_one_letter_code
_entity_poly.pdbx_strand_id
1 'polypeptide(L)'
;MTASTPSLETRLRTDTADKLTERRLKLKLDLLILPILTIDYFFAQLDRQGIGNAKLQGLQQDVLDGSSAGGSDKYGTIVSLFFVSYIITQPFGVLLSKMFNMKFFIGINVFLFGLCASLEAATFNFSSLAACRWFLGHFEALFGPVVVYYLTLFYTKKEIAMRISIWFGIAAIAGAFSGAIAYGVQTIEQPAIKHWQILFLIEGLPACVCGLLTMVLTPDRPNSSSMWFSEQERSLIITRVGKPDATGSVNRKHVISALIDWKVYWAGAIYFCLNNALSSTSVYLPAIVKSLGYSNASAQLHVVPPYVVAAGVTIGVALLSDYVQLRGPFMVLVTAISVAGYAILIGTNTNEAKYAGVFLVVMGVYPSIAMINGWLVGTNLGSETKKAAGMGLFYAIGQITTMVSLNNTLRERYEELRVLLDRAIEYYKALSTTSKILLWAVAGLHQILGVVIWLVGPKKIFGYIANIALELQNLPFGWLILVSCLVVASFPPLIGYGMLITVCGFVYGFPFGILPAAAGSITGATVVFQLSRALQKSAFWSSRLSALSNSPKWRAISLAITERGIGLVVLLRLCPIPPWVYSNLGFSLLPEEQLSYWNFLLATLLSTPRLFLHVFIGSRLFNLSDPNQELDGTSKMIDIASIVTGMTLSTALGWYVYKTTMRKIKESVHDVYDDNESLLSELR
;
A
#
# COMPACT_ATOMS: atom_id res chain seq x y z
N MET A 1 2.24 51.39 39.15
CA MET A 1 1.32 50.47 39.86
C MET A 1 1.85 49.05 39.69
N THR A 2 2.58 48.56 40.68
CA THR A 2 3.16 47.21 40.73
C THR A 2 2.06 46.21 41.10
N ALA A 3 1.70 45.31 40.19
CA ALA A 3 0.77 44.23 40.47
C ALA A 3 1.36 43.33 41.58
N SER A 4 0.75 43.38 42.77
CA SER A 4 1.12 42.53 43.91
C SER A 4 0.94 41.07 43.51
N THR A 5 2.02 40.29 43.60
CA THR A 5 1.99 38.85 43.38
C THR A 5 1.04 38.19 44.39
N PRO A 6 0.05 37.39 43.95
CA PRO A 6 -0.92 36.79 44.86
C PRO A 6 -0.24 35.83 45.83
N SER A 7 -0.72 35.80 47.08
CA SER A 7 -0.20 34.95 48.16
C SER A 7 -0.25 33.46 47.77
N LEU A 8 0.69 32.67 48.29
CA LEU A 8 0.83 31.23 47.97
C LEU A 8 -0.48 30.45 48.21
N GLU A 9 -1.20 30.80 49.28
CA GLU A 9 -2.48 30.19 49.63
C GLU A 9 -3.58 30.51 48.59
N THR A 10 -3.59 31.74 48.05
CA THR A 10 -4.49 32.13 46.97
C THR A 10 -4.17 31.36 45.69
N ARG A 11 -2.89 31.16 45.36
CA ARG A 11 -2.46 30.37 44.20
C ARG A 11 -2.85 28.89 44.31
N LEU A 12 -2.71 28.31 45.50
CA LEU A 12 -3.10 26.91 45.76
C LEU A 12 -4.62 26.71 45.68
N ARG A 13 -5.40 27.69 46.17
CA ARG A 13 -6.87 27.68 46.08
C ARG A 13 -7.36 27.87 44.64
N THR A 14 -6.72 28.73 43.84
CA THR A 14 -7.03 28.87 42.41
C THR A 14 -6.65 27.60 41.64
N ASP A 15 -5.47 27.01 41.89
CA ASP A 15 -5.04 25.77 41.25
C ASP A 15 -5.98 24.58 41.53
N THR A 16 -6.53 24.50 42.75
CA THR A 16 -7.47 23.44 43.13
C THR A 16 -8.86 23.67 42.53
N ALA A 17 -9.35 24.91 42.54
CA ALA A 17 -10.61 25.27 41.89
C ALA A 17 -10.57 25.04 40.36
N ASP A 18 -9.44 25.35 39.72
CA ASP A 18 -9.21 25.13 38.29
C ASP A 18 -9.18 23.64 37.96
N LYS A 19 -8.49 22.81 38.77
CA LYS A 19 -8.48 21.34 38.61
C LYS A 19 -9.86 20.70 38.78
N LEU A 20 -10.67 21.18 39.72
CA LEU A 20 -12.04 20.70 39.93
C LEU A 20 -12.95 21.06 38.76
N THR A 21 -12.83 22.29 38.25
CA THR A 21 -13.57 22.77 37.06
C THR A 21 -13.18 21.95 35.82
N GLU A 22 -11.88 21.70 35.65
CA GLU A 22 -11.37 20.87 34.56
C GLU A 22 -11.90 19.42 34.63
N ARG A 23 -11.96 18.83 35.83
CA ARG A 23 -12.50 17.47 36.03
C ARG A 23 -13.99 17.40 35.73
N ARG A 24 -14.77 18.39 36.16
CA ARG A 24 -16.22 18.47 35.86
C ARG A 24 -16.47 18.60 34.37
N LEU A 25 -15.69 19.46 33.69
CA LEU A 25 -15.77 19.59 32.23
C LEU A 25 -15.44 18.27 31.53
N LYS A 26 -14.37 17.57 31.92
CA LYS A 26 -14.02 16.27 31.34
C LYS A 26 -15.15 15.26 31.47
N LEU A 27 -15.74 15.13 32.66
CA LEU A 27 -16.88 14.23 32.89
C LEU A 27 -18.09 14.61 32.03
N LYS A 28 -18.37 15.90 31.88
CA LYS A 28 -19.45 16.39 31.01
C LYS A 28 -19.20 16.05 29.54
N LEU A 29 -17.96 16.22 29.06
CA LEU A 29 -17.56 15.83 27.70
C LEU A 29 -17.64 14.31 27.50
N ASP A 30 -17.12 13.54 28.46
CA ASP A 30 -17.10 12.08 28.40
C ASP A 30 -18.54 11.53 28.36
N LEU A 31 -19.45 12.03 29.20
CA LEU A 31 -20.86 11.59 29.26
C LEU A 31 -21.70 12.05 28.06
N LEU A 32 -21.37 13.19 27.46
CA LEU A 32 -22.11 13.71 26.31
C LEU A 32 -21.65 13.06 25.00
N ILE A 33 -20.34 12.91 24.80
CA ILE A 33 -19.77 12.54 23.50
C ILE A 33 -19.59 11.03 23.37
N LEU A 34 -19.04 10.35 24.38
CA LEU A 34 -18.62 8.96 24.22
C LEU A 34 -19.78 7.96 24.09
N PRO A 35 -20.89 8.04 24.86
CA PRO A 35 -21.95 7.04 24.79
C PRO A 35 -22.56 6.93 23.39
N ILE A 36 -22.87 8.06 22.76
CA ILE A 36 -23.48 8.12 21.44
C ILE A 36 -22.54 7.52 20.38
N LEU A 37 -21.29 7.98 20.35
CA LEU A 37 -20.30 7.50 19.37
C LEU A 37 -19.98 6.00 19.57
N THR A 38 -20.03 5.52 20.81
CA THR A 38 -19.80 4.12 21.14
C THR A 38 -20.98 3.23 20.73
N ILE A 39 -22.22 3.71 20.87
CA ILE A 39 -23.42 3.04 20.37
C ILE A 39 -23.40 2.99 18.83
N ASP A 40 -23.07 4.10 18.17
CA ASP A 40 -22.96 4.15 16.70
C ASP A 40 -21.92 3.11 16.21
N TYR A 41 -20.77 3.04 16.87
CA TYR A 41 -19.73 2.08 16.51
C TYR A 41 -20.08 0.64 16.89
N PHE A 42 -20.88 0.41 17.94
CA PHE A 42 -21.44 -0.90 18.23
C PHE A 42 -22.26 -1.44 17.06
N PHE A 43 -23.17 -0.63 16.50
CA PHE A 43 -23.96 -1.04 15.32
C PHE A 43 -23.10 -1.23 14.07
N ALA A 44 -22.12 -0.36 13.84
CA ALA A 44 -21.16 -0.52 12.75
C ALA A 44 -20.38 -1.86 12.85
N GLN A 45 -20.00 -2.26 14.07
CA GLN A 45 -19.32 -3.55 14.28
C GLN A 45 -20.25 -4.77 14.26
N LEU A 46 -21.55 -4.61 14.55
CA LEU A 46 -22.54 -5.66 14.36
C LEU A 46 -22.69 -5.97 12.87
N ASP A 47 -22.95 -4.96 12.04
CA ASP A 47 -23.13 -5.11 10.60
C ASP A 47 -21.92 -5.78 9.91
N ARG A 48 -20.70 -5.35 10.25
CA ARG A 48 -19.45 -5.92 9.71
C ARG A 48 -19.30 -7.42 9.99
N GLN A 49 -19.83 -7.89 11.12
CA GLN A 49 -19.84 -9.31 11.50
C GLN A 49 -21.09 -10.03 11.00
N GLY A 50 -22.17 -9.29 10.75
CA GLY A 50 -23.46 -9.76 10.25
C GLY A 50 -23.34 -10.58 8.97
N ILE A 51 -22.51 -10.17 8.00
CA ILE A 51 -22.31 -10.95 6.76
C ILE A 51 -21.76 -12.37 7.04
N GLY A 52 -20.85 -12.53 8.00
CA GLY A 52 -20.28 -13.82 8.35
C GLY A 52 -21.32 -14.76 8.95
N ASN A 53 -22.21 -14.21 9.78
CA ASN A 53 -23.34 -14.94 10.35
C ASN A 53 -24.42 -15.24 9.31
N ALA A 54 -24.73 -14.28 8.43
CA ALA A 54 -25.67 -14.44 7.33
C ALA A 54 -25.25 -15.56 6.35
N LYS A 55 -23.94 -15.74 6.14
CA LYS A 55 -23.40 -16.88 5.38
C LYS A 55 -23.86 -18.23 5.96
N LEU A 56 -23.86 -18.36 7.28
CA LEU A 56 -24.32 -19.57 7.98
C LEU A 56 -25.85 -19.74 7.96
N GLN A 57 -26.59 -18.66 7.71
CA GLN A 57 -28.06 -18.62 7.68
C GLN A 57 -28.65 -18.68 6.26
N GLY A 58 -27.87 -19.12 5.25
CA GLY A 58 -28.39 -19.41 3.91
C GLY A 58 -28.18 -18.35 2.83
N LEU A 59 -27.59 -17.19 3.16
CA LEU A 59 -27.34 -16.09 2.20
C LEU A 59 -26.63 -16.56 0.92
N GLN A 60 -25.68 -17.49 1.05
CA GLN A 60 -24.90 -17.98 -0.08
C GLN A 60 -25.71 -18.84 -1.05
N GLN A 61 -26.68 -19.60 -0.56
CA GLN A 61 -27.54 -20.43 -1.40
C GLN A 61 -28.63 -19.57 -2.07
N ASP A 62 -29.12 -18.57 -1.35
CA ASP A 62 -30.24 -17.73 -1.78
C ASP A 62 -29.88 -16.64 -2.80
N VAL A 63 -28.73 -15.97 -2.63
CA VAL A 63 -28.38 -14.75 -3.39
C VAL A 63 -27.14 -14.96 -4.27
N LEU A 64 -26.31 -15.96 -3.96
CA LEU A 64 -25.02 -16.22 -4.61
C LEU A 64 -24.99 -17.53 -5.43
N ASP A 65 -26.16 -18.10 -5.73
CA ASP A 65 -26.36 -19.31 -6.55
C ASP A 65 -25.55 -20.53 -6.07
N GLY A 66 -25.23 -20.65 -4.78
CA GLY A 66 -24.45 -21.77 -4.23
C GLY A 66 -23.01 -21.88 -4.76
N SER A 67 -22.49 -20.84 -5.40
CA SER A 67 -21.20 -20.85 -6.10
C SER A 67 -20.01 -20.80 -5.13
N SER A 68 -19.74 -21.92 -4.43
CA SER A 68 -18.41 -22.22 -3.86
C SER A 68 -17.62 -23.23 -4.72
N ALA A 69 -18.29 -23.90 -5.67
CA ALA A 69 -17.78 -25.12 -6.32
C ALA A 69 -17.32 -24.93 -7.78
N GLY A 70 -17.23 -23.70 -8.30
CA GLY A 70 -16.92 -23.45 -9.71
C GLY A 70 -16.32 -22.06 -9.98
N GLY A 71 -15.05 -21.86 -9.61
CA GLY A 71 -14.16 -20.88 -10.26
C GLY A 71 -14.32 -19.38 -10.00
N SER A 72 -15.33 -18.88 -9.27
CA SER A 72 -15.39 -17.46 -8.88
C SER A 72 -15.90 -17.26 -7.45
N ASP A 73 -15.05 -16.68 -6.58
CA ASP A 73 -15.38 -16.38 -5.19
C ASP A 73 -16.32 -15.16 -5.10
N LYS A 74 -17.60 -15.37 -5.45
CA LYS A 74 -18.65 -14.32 -5.39
C LYS A 74 -18.80 -13.76 -3.97
N TYR A 75 -18.70 -14.61 -2.94
CA TYR A 75 -18.78 -14.19 -1.55
C TYR A 75 -17.60 -13.29 -1.16
N GLY A 76 -16.37 -13.73 -1.44
CA GLY A 76 -15.16 -12.93 -1.21
C GLY A 76 -15.16 -11.62 -1.98
N THR A 77 -15.74 -11.60 -3.19
CA THR A 77 -15.90 -10.37 -3.98
C THR A 77 -16.81 -9.37 -3.29
N ILE A 78 -17.96 -9.79 -2.74
CA ILE A 78 -18.89 -8.91 -2.02
C ILE A 78 -18.27 -8.37 -0.73
N VAL A 79 -17.57 -9.22 0.02
CA VAL A 79 -16.81 -8.78 1.20
C VAL A 79 -15.73 -7.76 0.81
N SER A 80 -15.04 -7.99 -0.30
CA SER A 80 -13.98 -7.11 -0.80
C SER A 80 -14.51 -5.75 -1.26
N LEU A 81 -15.68 -5.70 -1.91
CA LEU A 81 -16.27 -4.47 -2.43
C LEU A 81 -16.49 -3.41 -1.35
N PHE A 82 -16.91 -3.85 -0.16
CA PHE A 82 -17.00 -3.01 1.03
C PHE A 82 -15.63 -2.41 1.40
N PHE A 83 -14.55 -3.20 1.39
CA PHE A 83 -13.20 -2.68 1.68
C PHE A 83 -12.64 -1.78 0.57
N VAL A 84 -13.02 -2.03 -0.69
CA VAL A 84 -12.63 -1.15 -1.81
C VAL A 84 -13.23 0.24 -1.64
N SER A 85 -14.52 0.36 -1.29
CA SER A 85 -15.12 1.67 -1.05
C SER A 85 -14.50 2.36 0.16
N TYR A 86 -14.09 1.62 1.20
CA TYR A 86 -13.31 2.13 2.32
C TYR A 86 -11.97 2.75 1.91
N ILE A 87 -11.15 2.01 1.16
CA ILE A 87 -9.80 2.45 0.75
C ILE A 87 -9.89 3.73 -0.11
N ILE A 88 -10.90 3.81 -0.98
CA ILE A 88 -11.12 4.99 -1.83
C ILE A 88 -11.62 6.17 -0.98
N THR A 89 -12.53 5.94 -0.05
CA THR A 89 -13.26 7.02 0.64
C THR A 89 -12.49 7.59 1.83
N GLN A 90 -11.78 6.78 2.62
CA GLN A 90 -11.12 7.21 3.85
C GLN A 90 -10.08 8.34 3.70
N PRO A 91 -9.20 8.34 2.68
CA PRO A 91 -8.20 9.40 2.50
C PRO A 91 -8.82 10.79 2.33
N PHE A 92 -9.96 10.87 1.66
CA PHE A 92 -10.67 12.11 1.40
C PHE A 92 -11.69 12.43 2.48
N GLY A 93 -12.27 11.40 3.11
CA GLY A 93 -13.39 11.51 4.04
C GLY A 93 -13.11 12.35 5.28
N VAL A 94 -11.94 12.16 5.91
CA VAL A 94 -11.55 12.94 7.10
C VAL A 94 -11.24 14.40 6.72
N LEU A 95 -10.75 14.64 5.51
CA LEU A 95 -10.54 16.00 5.02
C LEU A 95 -11.89 16.68 4.72
N LEU A 96 -12.84 15.92 4.15
CA LEU A 96 -14.18 16.38 3.85
C LEU A 96 -14.94 16.75 5.12
N SER A 97 -14.78 15.99 6.21
CA SER A 97 -15.42 16.30 7.49
C SER A 97 -14.97 17.64 8.09
N LYS A 98 -13.82 18.20 7.66
CA LYS A 98 -13.43 19.57 8.04
C LYS A 98 -14.24 20.66 7.34
N MET A 99 -14.82 20.36 6.19
CA MET A 99 -15.57 21.31 5.37
C MET A 99 -17.03 21.44 5.81
N PHE A 100 -17.54 20.45 6.53
CA PHE A 100 -18.92 20.40 7.01
C PHE A 100 -19.00 20.54 8.53
N ASN A 101 -20.22 20.79 9.01
CA ASN A 101 -20.55 20.71 10.42
C ASN A 101 -20.47 19.25 10.89
N MET A 102 -19.73 19.02 11.96
CA MET A 102 -19.30 17.69 12.38
C MET A 102 -20.45 16.82 12.86
N LYS A 103 -21.41 17.40 13.59
CA LYS A 103 -22.60 16.68 14.08
C LYS A 103 -23.45 16.11 12.95
N PHE A 104 -23.64 16.91 11.89
CA PHE A 104 -24.42 16.49 10.72
C PHE A 104 -23.62 15.53 9.87
N PHE A 105 -22.32 15.77 9.72
CA PHE A 105 -21.46 14.88 8.94
C PHE A 105 -21.44 13.47 9.55
N ILE A 106 -21.19 13.33 10.86
CA ILE A 106 -21.19 12.02 11.52
C ILE A 106 -22.59 11.41 11.47
N GLY A 107 -23.63 12.14 11.90
CA GLY A 107 -24.98 11.60 11.99
C GLY A 107 -25.59 11.19 10.63
N ILE A 108 -25.34 11.95 9.55
CA ILE A 108 -25.85 11.62 8.21
C ILE A 108 -25.18 10.34 7.69
N ASN A 109 -23.87 10.20 7.88
CA ASN A 109 -23.18 8.98 7.49
C ASN A 109 -23.63 7.77 8.30
N VAL A 110 -23.90 7.95 9.61
CA VAL A 110 -24.48 6.88 10.45
C VAL A 110 -25.86 6.45 9.96
N PHE A 111 -26.73 7.42 9.68
CA PHE A 111 -28.06 7.17 9.14
C PHE A 111 -28.01 6.46 7.77
N LEU A 112 -27.14 6.93 6.87
CA LEU A 112 -27.03 6.38 5.51
C LEU A 112 -26.42 4.97 5.50
N PHE A 113 -25.44 4.66 6.36
CA PHE A 113 -24.97 3.28 6.47
C PHE A 113 -26.07 2.37 7.04
N GLY A 114 -26.79 2.80 8.08
CA GLY A 114 -27.88 2.01 8.67
C GLY A 114 -29.00 1.74 7.66
N LEU A 115 -29.28 2.73 6.80
CA LEU A 115 -30.24 2.61 5.71
C LEU A 115 -29.76 1.58 4.67
N CYS A 116 -28.48 1.66 4.26
CA CYS A 116 -27.89 0.69 3.33
C CYS A 116 -27.90 -0.73 3.92
N ALA A 117 -27.56 -0.90 5.20
CA ALA A 117 -27.60 -2.17 5.92
C ALA A 117 -29.02 -2.75 5.95
N SER A 118 -30.03 -1.91 6.24
CA SER A 118 -31.44 -2.32 6.21
C SER A 118 -31.90 -2.73 4.80
N LEU A 119 -31.41 -2.05 3.77
CA LEU A 119 -31.70 -2.36 2.36
C LEU A 119 -31.08 -3.69 1.91
N GLU A 120 -30.03 -4.20 2.58
CA GLU A 120 -29.47 -5.52 2.27
C GLU A 120 -30.49 -6.64 2.44
N ALA A 121 -31.40 -6.52 3.40
CA ALA A 121 -32.50 -7.45 3.60
C ALA A 121 -33.43 -7.55 2.38
N ALA A 122 -33.53 -6.49 1.56
CA ALA A 122 -34.37 -6.44 0.36
C ALA A 122 -33.65 -6.92 -0.91
N THR A 123 -32.40 -7.39 -0.82
CA THR A 123 -31.62 -7.81 -1.99
C THR A 123 -32.05 -9.19 -2.50
N PHE A 124 -32.04 -9.36 -3.82
CA PHE A 124 -32.54 -10.56 -4.51
C PHE A 124 -31.55 -11.12 -5.54
N ASN A 125 -30.43 -10.45 -5.78
CA ASN A 125 -29.40 -10.89 -6.72
C ASN A 125 -28.01 -10.40 -6.28
N PHE A 126 -26.96 -10.98 -6.88
CA PHE A 126 -25.57 -10.58 -6.62
C PHE A 126 -25.35 -9.08 -6.79
N SER A 127 -25.87 -8.47 -7.86
CA SER A 127 -25.63 -7.06 -8.20
C SER A 127 -26.23 -6.08 -7.19
N SER A 128 -27.43 -6.38 -6.67
CA SER A 128 -28.10 -5.58 -5.64
C SER A 128 -27.36 -5.65 -4.31
N LEU A 129 -26.93 -6.85 -3.90
CA LEU A 129 -26.11 -7.02 -2.71
C LEU A 129 -24.73 -6.35 -2.85
N ALA A 130 -24.11 -6.44 -4.03
CA ALA A 130 -22.85 -5.76 -4.34
C ALA A 130 -23.00 -4.22 -4.28
N ALA A 131 -24.10 -3.67 -4.81
CA ALA A 131 -24.37 -2.24 -4.76
C ALA A 131 -24.59 -1.76 -3.31
N CYS A 132 -25.43 -2.45 -2.54
CA CYS A 132 -25.65 -2.13 -1.13
C CYS A 132 -24.34 -2.13 -0.35
N ARG A 133 -23.47 -3.13 -0.56
CA ARG A 133 -22.17 -3.22 0.12
C ARG A 133 -21.18 -2.14 -0.24
N TRP A 134 -21.17 -1.72 -1.50
CA TRP A 134 -20.33 -0.61 -1.91
C TRP A 134 -20.75 0.70 -1.22
N PHE A 135 -22.04 1.02 -1.22
CA PHE A 135 -22.59 2.23 -0.58
C PHE A 135 -22.47 2.19 0.94
N LEU A 136 -22.78 1.04 1.55
CA LEU A 136 -22.56 0.80 2.97
C LEU A 136 -21.11 1.11 3.35
N GLY A 137 -20.15 0.54 2.61
CA GLY A 137 -18.74 0.79 2.87
C GLY A 137 -18.32 2.24 2.61
N HIS A 138 -18.94 2.94 1.65
CA HIS A 138 -18.69 4.36 1.41
C HIS A 138 -19.11 5.22 2.61
N PHE A 139 -20.32 5.03 3.15
CA PHE A 139 -20.82 5.83 4.27
C PHE A 139 -20.14 5.47 5.60
N GLU A 140 -19.90 4.18 5.86
CA GLU A 140 -19.24 3.76 7.10
C GLU A 140 -17.75 4.16 7.13
N ALA A 141 -17.08 4.22 5.97
CA ALA A 141 -15.72 4.74 5.85
C ALA A 141 -15.57 6.20 6.30
N LEU A 142 -16.64 6.99 6.21
CA LEU A 142 -16.73 8.38 6.65
C LEU A 142 -17.03 8.52 8.15
N PHE A 143 -17.29 7.42 8.85
CA PHE A 143 -17.60 7.44 10.28
C PHE A 143 -16.34 7.24 11.13
N GLY A 144 -15.69 6.07 11.06
CA GLY A 144 -14.68 5.67 12.05
C GLY A 144 -13.48 6.64 12.16
N PRO A 145 -12.76 6.94 11.07
CA PRO A 145 -11.65 7.89 11.08
C PRO A 145 -12.05 9.31 11.52
N VAL A 146 -13.27 9.71 11.17
CA VAL A 146 -13.84 11.04 11.48
C VAL A 146 -14.17 11.16 12.95
N VAL A 147 -14.63 10.10 13.61
CA VAL A 147 -14.81 10.04 15.06
C VAL A 147 -13.48 10.21 15.80
N VAL A 148 -12.42 9.51 15.37
CA VAL A 148 -11.10 9.67 16.02
C VAL A 148 -10.56 11.08 15.82
N TYR A 149 -10.77 11.67 14.64
CA TYR A 149 -10.45 13.07 14.39
C TYR A 149 -11.29 14.03 15.26
N TYR A 150 -12.59 13.79 15.39
CA TYR A 150 -13.55 14.55 16.19
C TYR A 150 -13.14 14.62 17.66
N LEU A 151 -12.78 13.49 18.25
CA LEU A 151 -12.29 13.42 19.63
C LEU A 151 -11.06 14.32 19.84
N THR A 152 -10.25 14.55 18.79
CA THR A 152 -9.08 15.41 18.90
C THR A 152 -9.39 16.91 19.05
N LEU A 153 -10.66 17.31 18.81
CA LEU A 153 -11.12 18.70 18.97
C LEU A 153 -11.52 19.03 20.42
N PHE A 154 -11.85 18.01 21.22
CA PHE A 154 -12.34 18.18 22.60
C PHE A 154 -11.35 17.68 23.65
N TYR A 155 -10.51 16.68 23.31
CA TYR A 155 -9.61 16.02 24.25
C TYR A 155 -8.14 16.35 23.99
N THR A 156 -7.38 16.42 25.06
CA THR A 156 -5.93 16.63 24.98
C THR A 156 -5.18 15.34 24.60
N LYS A 157 -3.93 15.46 24.14
CA LYS A 157 -3.09 14.31 23.71
C LYS A 157 -2.88 13.24 24.79
N LYS A 158 -2.90 13.66 26.06
CA LYS A 158 -2.73 12.77 27.22
C LYS A 158 -4.00 12.00 27.56
N GLU A 159 -5.15 12.51 27.16
CA GLU A 159 -6.47 11.98 27.54
C GLU A 159 -7.13 11.15 26.45
N ILE A 160 -6.79 11.44 25.18
CA ILE A 160 -7.54 10.93 24.04
C ILE A 160 -7.39 9.42 23.82
N ALA A 161 -6.26 8.82 24.17
CA ALA A 161 -6.01 7.41 23.91
C ALA A 161 -6.95 6.49 24.69
N MET A 162 -7.21 6.78 25.97
CA MET A 162 -8.22 6.10 26.77
C MET A 162 -9.61 6.19 26.14
N ARG A 163 -10.02 7.37 25.65
CA ARG A 163 -11.33 7.57 25.02
C ARG A 163 -11.46 6.81 23.71
N ILE A 164 -10.41 6.83 22.88
CA ILE A 164 -10.31 6.03 21.67
C ILE A 164 -10.38 4.54 22.01
N SER A 165 -9.79 4.11 23.12
CA SER A 165 -9.80 2.70 23.55
C SER A 165 -11.16 2.26 24.09
N ILE A 166 -11.89 3.13 24.80
CA ILE A 166 -13.28 2.87 25.19
C ILE A 166 -14.15 2.73 23.93
N TRP A 167 -14.01 3.66 23.01
CA TRP A 167 -14.74 3.65 21.74
C TRP A 167 -14.43 2.41 20.92
N PHE A 168 -13.15 2.08 20.66
CA PHE A 168 -12.78 0.86 19.93
C PHE A 168 -13.10 -0.43 20.71
N GLY A 169 -13.03 -0.40 22.04
CA GLY A 169 -13.27 -1.57 22.90
C GLY A 169 -14.68 -2.14 22.76
N ILE A 170 -15.67 -1.32 22.39
CA ILE A 170 -17.03 -1.79 22.12
C ILE A 170 -17.08 -2.77 20.93
N ALA A 171 -16.08 -2.78 20.03
CA ALA A 171 -16.03 -3.72 18.92
C ALA A 171 -15.99 -5.17 19.39
N ALA A 172 -15.28 -5.45 20.49
CA ALA A 172 -15.25 -6.78 21.08
C ALA A 172 -16.64 -7.13 21.66
N ILE A 173 -17.28 -6.18 22.36
CA ILE A 173 -18.64 -6.37 22.90
C ILE A 173 -19.65 -6.60 21.76
N ALA A 174 -19.56 -5.83 20.67
CA ALA A 174 -20.38 -6.03 19.49
C ALA A 174 -20.20 -7.44 18.90
N GLY A 175 -18.98 -8.00 18.90
CA GLY A 175 -18.76 -9.38 18.45
C GLY A 175 -19.44 -10.43 19.33
N ALA A 176 -19.46 -10.23 20.64
CA ALA A 176 -20.24 -11.06 21.56
C ALA A 176 -21.76 -10.97 21.27
N PHE A 177 -22.28 -9.76 21.08
CA PHE A 177 -23.71 -9.56 20.79
C PHE A 177 -24.12 -10.06 19.40
N SER A 178 -23.28 -9.90 18.38
CA SER A 178 -23.57 -10.36 17.01
C SER A 178 -23.79 -11.87 16.98
N GLY A 179 -22.95 -12.65 17.67
CA GLY A 179 -23.13 -14.10 17.79
C GLY A 179 -24.43 -14.48 18.52
N ALA A 180 -24.76 -13.77 19.60
CA ALA A 180 -25.98 -14.00 20.37
C ALA A 180 -27.26 -13.65 19.58
N ILE A 181 -27.26 -12.52 18.86
CA ILE A 181 -28.37 -12.10 17.99
C ILE A 181 -28.54 -13.13 16.87
N ALA A 182 -27.46 -13.56 16.22
CA ALA A 182 -27.52 -14.57 15.17
C ALA A 182 -28.11 -15.91 15.65
N TYR A 183 -27.77 -16.33 16.87
CA TYR A 183 -28.38 -17.51 17.50
C TYR A 183 -29.87 -17.30 17.77
N GLY A 184 -30.25 -16.15 18.36
CA GLY A 184 -31.65 -15.82 18.65
C GLY A 184 -32.52 -15.81 17.38
N VAL A 185 -32.01 -15.22 16.29
CA VAL A 185 -32.71 -15.23 14.99
C VAL A 185 -32.91 -16.66 14.48
N GLN A 186 -31.93 -17.55 14.61
CA GLN A 186 -32.05 -18.95 14.17
C GLN A 186 -33.12 -19.75 14.93
N THR A 187 -33.49 -19.35 16.15
CA THR A 187 -34.52 -20.03 16.95
C THR A 187 -35.96 -19.69 16.55
N ILE A 188 -36.16 -18.73 15.63
CA ILE A 188 -37.49 -18.35 15.16
C ILE A 188 -38.04 -19.46 14.25
N GLU A 189 -39.08 -20.15 14.72
CA GLU A 189 -39.81 -21.16 13.96
C GLU A 189 -40.74 -20.49 12.94
N GLN A 190 -40.61 -20.84 11.65
CA GLN A 190 -41.39 -20.32 10.52
C GLN A 190 -41.41 -18.80 10.37
N PRO A 191 -40.27 -18.14 10.09
CA PRO A 191 -40.27 -16.71 9.88
C PRO A 191 -40.95 -16.34 8.54
N ALA A 192 -41.68 -15.21 8.51
CA ALA A 192 -42.30 -14.68 7.29
C ALA A 192 -41.28 -14.20 6.23
N ILE A 193 -40.05 -13.94 6.65
CA ILE A 193 -38.90 -13.55 5.83
C ILE A 193 -37.69 -14.40 6.21
N LYS A 194 -36.68 -14.51 5.34
CA LYS A 194 -35.55 -15.41 5.57
C LYS A 194 -34.72 -14.96 6.79
N HIS A 195 -34.12 -15.89 7.51
CA HIS A 195 -33.34 -15.60 8.74
C HIS A 195 -32.27 -14.54 8.55
N TRP A 196 -31.53 -14.57 7.43
CA TRP A 196 -30.50 -13.57 7.13
C TRP A 196 -31.07 -12.17 6.85
N GLN A 197 -32.32 -12.06 6.36
CA GLN A 197 -33.00 -10.78 6.14
C GLN A 197 -33.40 -10.14 7.47
N ILE A 198 -33.88 -10.96 8.42
CA ILE A 198 -34.18 -10.52 9.80
C ILE A 198 -32.92 -9.98 10.46
N LEU A 199 -31.78 -10.67 10.29
CA LEU A 199 -30.50 -10.26 10.86
C LEU A 199 -30.11 -8.84 10.40
N PHE A 200 -30.14 -8.57 9.09
CA PHE A 200 -29.80 -7.24 8.56
C PHE A 200 -30.79 -6.14 9.01
N LEU A 201 -32.08 -6.47 9.18
CA LEU A 201 -33.06 -5.49 9.69
C LEU A 201 -32.84 -5.15 11.17
N ILE A 202 -32.52 -6.14 12.00
CA ILE A 202 -32.25 -5.94 13.44
C ILE A 202 -30.96 -5.12 13.64
N GLU A 203 -29.97 -5.29 12.76
CA GLU A 203 -28.71 -4.55 12.84
C GLU A 203 -28.82 -3.15 12.22
N GLY A 204 -29.53 -2.99 11.10
CA GLY A 204 -29.60 -1.75 10.33
C GLY A 204 -30.62 -0.70 10.82
N LEU A 205 -31.84 -1.11 11.19
CA LEU A 205 -32.90 -0.15 11.57
C LEU A 205 -32.56 0.66 12.84
N PRO A 206 -32.04 0.04 13.93
CA PRO A 206 -31.61 0.81 15.09
C PRO A 206 -30.45 1.75 14.77
N ALA A 207 -29.55 1.37 13.85
CA ALA A 207 -28.46 2.24 13.41
C ALA A 207 -28.97 3.52 12.74
N CYS A 208 -30.06 3.47 11.96
CA CYS A 208 -30.73 4.66 11.42
C CYS A 208 -31.18 5.61 12.54
N VAL A 209 -31.83 5.06 13.58
CA VAL A 209 -32.31 5.85 14.72
C VAL A 209 -31.14 6.48 15.46
N CYS A 210 -30.06 5.72 15.69
CA CYS A 210 -28.84 6.22 16.29
C CYS A 210 -28.23 7.36 15.47
N GLY A 211 -28.18 7.26 14.14
CA GLY A 211 -27.71 8.34 13.27
C GLY A 211 -28.51 9.65 13.42
N LEU A 212 -29.84 9.55 13.53
CA LEU A 212 -30.70 10.72 13.80
C LEU A 212 -30.41 11.31 15.18
N LEU A 213 -30.27 10.46 16.21
CA LEU A 213 -29.91 10.90 17.56
C LEU A 213 -28.54 11.60 17.59
N THR A 214 -27.57 11.09 16.83
CA THR A 214 -26.23 11.67 16.71
C THR A 214 -26.27 13.08 16.14
N MET A 215 -27.17 13.38 15.19
CA MET A 215 -27.33 14.75 14.66
C MET A 215 -27.86 15.75 15.70
N VAL A 216 -28.70 15.29 16.64
CA VAL A 216 -29.35 16.14 17.64
C VAL A 216 -28.50 16.28 18.90
N LEU A 217 -27.95 15.18 19.39
CA LEU A 217 -27.32 15.10 20.71
C LEU A 217 -25.81 15.41 20.69
N THR A 218 -25.14 15.25 19.54
CA THR A 218 -23.69 15.45 19.46
C THR A 218 -23.34 16.93 19.28
N PRO A 219 -22.39 17.49 20.06
CA PRO A 219 -21.90 18.85 19.81
C PRO A 219 -21.17 18.95 18.47
N ASP A 220 -21.00 20.17 17.96
CA ASP A 220 -20.30 20.40 16.69
C ASP A 220 -18.82 20.70 16.95
N ARG A 221 -18.36 21.93 16.73
CA ARG A 221 -17.04 22.39 17.17
C ARG A 221 -17.13 23.13 18.51
N PRO A 222 -16.05 23.16 19.32
CA PRO A 222 -16.01 23.96 20.55
C PRO A 222 -16.42 25.42 20.34
N ASN A 223 -16.08 26.01 19.19
CA ASN A 223 -16.40 27.40 18.85
C ASN A 223 -17.87 27.65 18.49
N SER A 224 -18.58 26.64 17.98
CA SER A 224 -19.96 26.77 17.47
C SER A 224 -20.99 26.12 18.39
N SER A 225 -20.57 25.44 19.46
CA SER A 225 -21.45 24.66 20.34
C SER A 225 -22.12 25.51 21.44
N SER A 226 -22.85 26.53 20.96
CA SER A 226 -23.99 27.25 21.58
C SER A 226 -24.60 26.64 22.84
N MET A 227 -25.14 25.46 22.58
CA MET A 227 -26.23 24.86 23.33
C MET A 227 -25.74 23.99 24.49
N TRP A 228 -24.53 23.46 24.39
CA TRP A 228 -23.99 22.45 25.31
C TRP A 228 -22.98 23.00 26.31
N PHE A 229 -22.25 24.04 25.92
CA PHE A 229 -21.15 24.60 26.71
C PHE A 229 -21.38 26.07 27.01
N SER A 230 -21.08 26.49 28.24
CA SER A 230 -21.00 27.91 28.60
C SER A 230 -19.76 28.56 27.98
N GLU A 231 -19.72 29.89 27.93
CA GLU A 231 -18.57 30.62 27.37
C GLU A 231 -17.26 30.35 28.14
N GLN A 232 -17.37 30.16 29.46
CA GLN A 232 -16.25 29.76 30.32
C GLN A 232 -15.78 28.33 30.03
N GLU A 233 -16.70 27.39 29.78
CA GLU A 233 -16.34 26.02 29.42
C GLU A 233 -15.65 25.98 28.04
N ARG A 234 -16.13 26.76 27.06
CA ARG A 234 -15.52 26.83 25.72
C ARG A 234 -14.12 27.40 25.74
N SER A 235 -13.92 28.52 26.45
CA SER A 235 -12.58 29.12 26.57
C SER A 235 -11.61 28.16 27.25
N LEU A 236 -12.07 27.38 28.23
CA LEU A 236 -11.26 26.35 28.89
C LEU A 236 -10.93 25.17 27.96
N ILE A 237 -11.87 24.72 27.10
CA ILE A 237 -11.58 23.71 26.06
C ILE A 237 -10.52 24.23 25.07
N ILE A 238 -10.70 25.45 24.56
CA ILE A 238 -9.80 26.06 23.56
C ILE A 238 -8.40 26.26 24.15
N THR A 239 -8.29 26.66 25.41
CA THR A 239 -7.01 26.84 26.10
C THR A 239 -6.28 25.51 26.28
N ARG A 240 -7.01 24.41 26.52
CA ARG A 240 -6.43 23.06 26.74
C ARG A 240 -6.00 22.37 25.45
N VAL A 241 -6.85 22.41 24.42
CA VAL A 241 -6.64 21.67 23.16
C VAL A 241 -5.83 22.51 22.16
N GLY A 242 -5.92 23.84 22.26
CA GLY A 242 -5.47 24.79 21.24
C GLY A 242 -6.64 25.24 20.37
N LYS A 243 -6.53 26.46 19.82
CA LYS A 243 -7.58 27.03 18.97
C LYS A 243 -7.74 26.18 17.70
N PRO A 244 -8.92 25.58 17.46
CA PRO A 244 -9.16 24.82 16.23
C PRO A 244 -9.21 25.77 15.02
N ASP A 245 -8.86 25.24 13.86
CA ASP A 245 -8.96 25.93 12.58
C ASP A 245 -10.44 26.30 12.31
N ALA A 246 -10.67 27.36 11.53
CA ALA A 246 -12.02 27.72 11.09
C ALA A 246 -12.61 26.61 10.20
N THR A 247 -13.92 26.37 10.30
CA THR A 247 -14.64 25.43 9.43
C THR A 247 -14.38 25.77 7.95
N GLY A 248 -14.08 24.77 7.13
CA GLY A 248 -13.77 24.96 5.70
C GLY A 248 -12.32 25.39 5.39
N SER A 249 -11.48 25.68 6.38
CA SER A 249 -10.07 26.02 6.10
C SER A 249 -9.22 24.76 5.86
N VAL A 250 -8.89 24.53 4.60
CA VAL A 250 -8.01 23.43 4.15
C VAL A 250 -6.76 24.01 3.52
N ASN A 251 -5.63 23.91 4.22
CA ASN A 251 -4.36 24.36 3.69
C ASN A 251 -3.67 23.24 2.90
N ARG A 252 -3.54 23.44 1.58
CA ARG A 252 -2.89 22.49 0.66
C ARG A 252 -1.46 22.11 1.10
N LYS A 253 -0.70 23.04 1.68
CA LYS A 253 0.67 22.76 2.16
C LYS A 253 0.68 21.74 3.32
N HIS A 254 -0.33 21.79 4.20
CA HIS A 254 -0.46 20.84 5.30
C HIS A 254 -0.91 19.46 4.83
N VAL A 255 -1.74 19.40 3.79
CA VAL A 255 -2.13 18.12 3.15
C VAL A 255 -0.89 17.45 2.54
N ILE A 256 -0.11 18.19 1.73
CA ILE A 256 1.12 17.66 1.13
C ILE A 256 2.12 17.23 2.23
N SER A 257 2.25 18.01 3.31
CA SER A 257 3.10 17.64 4.44
C SER A 257 2.64 16.36 5.15
N ALA A 258 1.33 16.06 5.16
CA ALA A 258 0.82 14.78 5.68
C ALA A 258 1.20 13.61 4.77
N LEU A 259 1.06 13.81 3.45
CA LEU A 259 1.34 12.79 2.43
C LEU A 259 2.83 12.46 2.28
N ILE A 260 3.74 13.30 2.75
CA ILE A 260 5.19 13.05 2.70
C ILE A 260 5.71 12.59 4.08
N ASP A 261 4.89 12.63 5.12
CA ASP A 261 5.34 12.28 6.47
C ASP A 261 5.52 10.77 6.63
N TRP A 262 6.78 10.34 6.72
CA TRP A 262 7.13 8.93 6.89
C TRP A 262 6.48 8.29 8.12
N LYS A 263 6.14 9.07 9.16
CA LYS A 263 5.48 8.55 10.37
C LYS A 263 4.08 8.03 10.08
N VAL A 264 3.36 8.64 9.14
CA VAL A 264 2.02 8.19 8.72
C VAL A 264 2.12 6.84 8.02
N TYR A 265 3.11 6.66 7.15
CA TYR A 265 3.35 5.38 6.48
C TYR A 265 3.83 4.29 7.43
N TRP A 266 4.72 4.62 8.38
CA TRP A 266 5.21 3.66 9.37
C TRP A 266 4.08 3.20 10.31
N ALA A 267 3.30 4.15 10.84
CA ALA A 267 2.12 3.82 11.65
C ALA A 267 1.07 3.06 10.83
N GLY A 268 0.87 3.43 9.56
CA GLY A 268 0.00 2.74 8.63
C GLY A 268 0.44 1.30 8.35
N ALA A 269 1.74 1.03 8.23
CA ALA A 269 2.29 -0.31 8.06
C ALA A 269 2.10 -1.19 9.31
N ILE A 270 2.26 -0.62 10.52
CA ILE A 270 1.94 -1.33 11.76
C ILE A 270 0.43 -1.65 11.80
N TYR A 271 -0.41 -0.65 11.49
CA TYR A 271 -1.86 -0.82 11.45
C TYR A 271 -2.31 -1.84 10.39
N PHE A 272 -1.65 -1.88 9.23
CA PHE A 272 -1.84 -2.88 8.18
C PHE A 272 -1.69 -4.32 8.72
N CYS A 273 -0.62 -4.58 9.49
CA CYS A 273 -0.38 -5.90 10.08
C CYS A 273 -1.41 -6.23 11.18
N LEU A 274 -1.72 -5.27 12.05
CA LEU A 274 -2.66 -5.48 13.16
C LEU A 274 -4.10 -5.66 12.67
N ASN A 275 -4.52 -4.86 11.68
CA ASN A 275 -5.88 -4.90 11.12
C ASN A 275 -6.14 -6.20 10.36
N ASN A 276 -5.09 -6.79 9.78
CA ASN A 276 -5.14 -8.14 9.22
C ASN A 276 -5.49 -9.19 10.28
N ALA A 277 -4.76 -9.18 11.40
CA ALA A 277 -4.98 -10.11 12.49
C ALA A 277 -6.39 -9.93 13.09
N LEU A 278 -6.87 -8.68 13.23
CA LEU A 278 -8.22 -8.38 13.70
C LEU A 278 -9.28 -8.94 12.76
N SER A 279 -9.20 -8.59 11.47
CA SER A 279 -10.23 -8.96 10.49
C SER A 279 -10.29 -10.47 10.29
N SER A 280 -9.13 -11.13 10.26
CA SER A 280 -9.06 -12.59 10.15
C SER A 280 -9.63 -13.27 11.39
N THR A 281 -9.28 -12.78 12.58
CA THR A 281 -9.81 -13.34 13.84
C THR A 281 -11.31 -13.16 13.91
N SER A 282 -11.85 -11.96 13.65
CA SER A 282 -13.28 -11.69 13.82
C SER A 282 -14.16 -12.47 12.85
N VAL A 283 -13.75 -12.59 11.58
CA VAL A 283 -14.51 -13.30 10.55
C VAL A 283 -14.45 -14.82 10.73
N TYR A 284 -13.28 -15.37 11.08
CA TYR A 284 -13.09 -16.82 11.15
C TYR A 284 -13.30 -17.41 12.55
N LEU A 285 -13.46 -16.60 13.60
CA LEU A 285 -13.65 -17.10 14.98
C LEU A 285 -14.76 -18.15 15.09
N PRO A 286 -15.98 -17.93 14.53
CA PRO A 286 -17.05 -18.91 14.63
C PRO A 286 -16.71 -20.22 13.91
N ALA A 287 -15.99 -20.14 12.79
CA ALA A 287 -15.53 -21.31 12.05
C ALA A 287 -14.43 -22.08 12.80
N ILE A 288 -13.49 -21.37 13.45
CA ILE A 288 -12.45 -21.97 14.30
C ILE A 288 -13.10 -22.69 15.48
N VAL A 289 -14.05 -22.06 16.17
CA VAL A 289 -14.76 -22.69 17.30
C VAL A 289 -15.59 -23.88 16.83
N LYS A 290 -16.28 -23.78 15.69
CA LYS A 290 -16.99 -24.94 15.09
C LYS A 290 -16.05 -26.11 14.79
N SER A 291 -14.81 -25.84 14.35
CA SER A 291 -13.82 -26.89 14.07
C SER A 291 -13.39 -27.68 15.32
N LEU A 292 -13.69 -27.17 16.53
CA LEU A 292 -13.46 -27.86 17.80
C LEU A 292 -14.52 -28.93 18.12
N GLY A 293 -15.53 -29.12 17.25
CA GLY A 293 -16.57 -30.13 17.42
C GLY A 293 -17.91 -29.60 17.95
N TYR A 294 -18.07 -28.29 18.10
CA TYR A 294 -19.33 -27.67 18.52
C TYR A 294 -20.33 -27.56 17.36
N SER A 295 -21.63 -27.70 17.65
CA SER A 295 -22.71 -27.42 16.68
C SER A 295 -22.73 -25.94 16.26
N ASN A 296 -23.35 -25.59 15.13
CA ASN A 296 -23.40 -24.18 14.65
C ASN A 296 -23.92 -23.21 15.73
N ALA A 297 -25.00 -23.58 16.41
CA ALA A 297 -25.60 -22.81 17.49
C ALA A 297 -24.68 -22.72 18.73
N SER A 298 -24.10 -23.85 19.15
CA SER A 298 -23.20 -23.88 20.31
C SER A 298 -21.90 -23.11 20.03
N ALA A 299 -21.39 -23.16 18.80
CA ALA A 299 -20.18 -22.44 18.39
C ALA A 299 -20.37 -20.92 18.48
N GLN A 300 -21.53 -20.39 18.07
CA GLN A 300 -21.85 -18.96 18.22
C GLN A 300 -21.88 -18.51 19.68
N LEU A 301 -22.40 -19.36 20.58
CA LEU A 301 -22.42 -19.08 22.02
C LEU A 301 -21.01 -19.12 22.64
N HIS A 302 -20.17 -20.07 22.23
CA HIS A 302 -18.79 -20.21 22.72
C HIS A 302 -17.83 -19.12 22.22
N VAL A 303 -18.25 -18.31 21.25
CA VAL A 303 -17.50 -17.13 20.80
C VAL A 303 -17.69 -15.93 21.74
N VAL A 304 -18.78 -15.90 22.52
CA VAL A 304 -19.10 -14.79 23.42
C VAL A 304 -18.05 -14.58 24.53
N PRO A 305 -17.61 -15.61 25.29
CA PRO A 305 -16.68 -15.40 26.40
C PRO A 305 -15.30 -14.84 25.99
N PRO A 306 -14.63 -15.32 24.91
CA PRO A 306 -13.39 -14.73 24.43
C PRO A 306 -13.49 -13.22 24.15
N TYR A 307 -14.60 -12.77 23.55
CA TYR A 307 -14.82 -11.37 23.24
C TYR A 307 -15.05 -10.50 24.49
N VAL A 308 -15.80 -11.00 25.48
CA VAL A 308 -16.02 -10.29 26.74
C VAL A 308 -14.69 -10.08 27.48
N VAL A 309 -13.85 -11.10 27.54
CA VAL A 309 -12.51 -10.99 28.15
C VAL A 309 -11.64 -10.01 27.38
N ALA A 310 -11.66 -10.05 26.05
CA ALA A 310 -10.91 -9.11 25.22
C ALA A 310 -11.35 -7.65 25.41
N ALA A 311 -12.64 -7.39 25.62
CA ALA A 311 -13.14 -6.05 25.95
C ALA A 311 -12.55 -5.55 27.28
N GLY A 312 -12.56 -6.39 28.32
CA GLY A 312 -11.98 -6.07 29.62
C GLY A 312 -10.47 -5.81 29.55
N VAL A 313 -9.73 -6.67 28.84
CA VAL A 313 -8.28 -6.51 28.63
C VAL A 313 -7.97 -5.25 27.82
N THR A 314 -8.78 -4.92 26.80
CA THR A 314 -8.60 -3.70 25.99
C THR A 314 -8.68 -2.44 26.86
N ILE A 315 -9.69 -2.36 27.73
CA ILE A 315 -9.84 -1.23 28.65
C ILE A 315 -8.71 -1.22 29.69
N GLY A 316 -8.38 -2.37 30.28
CA GLY A 316 -7.32 -2.48 31.29
C GLY A 316 -5.94 -2.08 30.76
N VAL A 317 -5.55 -2.58 29.59
CA VAL A 317 -4.27 -2.22 28.94
C VAL A 317 -4.26 -0.74 28.55
N ALA A 318 -5.38 -0.20 28.08
CA ALA A 318 -5.47 1.23 27.78
C ALA A 318 -5.29 2.11 29.01
N LEU A 319 -5.92 1.76 30.14
CA LEU A 319 -5.76 2.45 31.41
C LEU A 319 -4.30 2.44 31.90
N LEU A 320 -3.65 1.27 31.83
CA LEU A 320 -2.26 1.12 32.24
C LEU A 320 -1.30 1.88 31.30
N SER A 321 -1.50 1.78 29.99
CA SER A 321 -0.72 2.49 28.99
C SER A 321 -0.84 4.02 29.15
N ASP A 322 -2.04 4.53 29.44
CA ASP A 322 -2.23 5.97 29.66
C ASP A 322 -1.72 6.43 31.03
N TYR A 323 -1.71 5.57 32.05
CA TYR A 323 -1.06 5.90 33.31
C TYR A 323 0.46 6.02 33.16
N VAL A 324 1.08 5.07 32.45
CA VAL A 324 2.54 5.00 32.27
C VAL A 324 3.03 5.92 31.13
N GLN A 325 2.13 6.34 30.23
CA GLN A 325 2.44 7.17 29.04
C GLN A 325 3.45 6.51 28.08
N LEU A 326 3.64 5.20 28.16
CA LEU A 326 4.46 4.41 27.24
C LEU A 326 3.54 3.52 26.41
N ARG A 327 3.39 3.79 25.11
CA ARG A 327 2.45 3.02 24.24
C ARG A 327 3.12 1.83 23.55
N GLY A 328 4.38 1.98 23.15
CA GLY A 328 5.14 0.96 22.41
C GLY A 328 5.29 -0.38 23.16
N PRO A 329 5.82 -0.40 24.39
CA PRO A 329 6.03 -1.65 25.13
C PRO A 329 4.74 -2.44 25.39
N PHE A 330 3.64 -1.77 25.73
CA PHE A 330 2.35 -2.42 25.93
C PHE A 330 1.83 -3.06 24.64
N MET A 331 2.00 -2.38 23.49
CA MET A 331 1.66 -2.95 22.18
C MET A 331 2.48 -4.20 21.85
N VAL A 332 3.79 -4.20 22.12
CA VAL A 332 4.64 -5.39 21.95
C VAL A 332 4.18 -6.52 22.87
N LEU A 333 3.82 -6.21 24.12
CA LEU A 333 3.33 -7.21 25.07
C LEU A 333 2.03 -7.88 24.60
N VAL A 334 1.01 -7.08 24.21
CA VAL A 334 -0.27 -7.66 23.78
C VAL A 334 -0.16 -8.40 22.44
N THR A 335 0.70 -7.94 21.53
CA THR A 335 0.97 -8.67 20.28
C THR A 335 1.70 -9.98 20.53
N ALA A 336 2.65 -10.03 21.48
CA ALA A 336 3.31 -11.28 21.88
C ALA A 336 2.33 -12.30 22.47
N ILE A 337 1.33 -11.86 23.25
CA ILE A 337 0.24 -12.72 23.74
C ILE A 337 -0.56 -13.32 22.58
N SER A 338 -0.87 -12.50 21.56
CA SER A 338 -1.56 -12.99 20.35
C SER A 338 -0.73 -14.03 19.58
N VAL A 339 0.59 -13.80 19.43
CA VAL A 339 1.51 -14.76 18.79
C VAL A 339 1.53 -16.10 19.53
N ALA A 340 1.57 -16.07 20.87
CA ALA A 340 1.48 -17.28 21.67
C ALA A 340 0.13 -18.01 21.46
N GLY A 341 -0.97 -17.28 21.38
CA GLY A 341 -2.30 -17.84 21.09
C GLY A 341 -2.36 -18.54 19.73
N TYR A 342 -1.84 -17.91 18.67
CA TYR A 342 -1.75 -18.55 17.35
C TYR A 342 -0.82 -19.77 17.34
N ALA A 343 0.31 -19.72 18.07
CA ALA A 343 1.21 -20.86 18.19
C ALA A 343 0.53 -22.07 18.84
N ILE A 344 -0.30 -21.84 19.86
CA ILE A 344 -1.09 -22.91 20.51
C ILE A 344 -2.13 -23.48 19.54
N LEU A 345 -2.85 -22.63 18.79
CA LEU A 345 -3.84 -23.07 17.81
C LEU A 345 -3.24 -23.98 16.72
N ILE A 346 -2.01 -23.69 16.29
CA ILE A 346 -1.30 -24.46 15.27
C ILE A 346 -0.65 -25.72 15.85
N GLY A 347 -0.04 -25.62 17.04
CA GLY A 347 0.83 -26.66 17.60
C GLY A 347 0.13 -27.73 18.42
N THR A 348 -1.14 -27.53 18.80
CA THR A 348 -1.86 -28.46 19.70
C THR A 348 -3.02 -29.17 19.00
N ASN A 349 -3.30 -30.41 19.45
CA ASN A 349 -4.41 -31.21 18.92
C ASN A 349 -5.60 -31.31 19.89
N THR A 350 -5.42 -30.94 21.16
CA THR A 350 -6.47 -30.95 22.21
C THR A 350 -7.41 -29.76 22.06
N ASN A 351 -8.72 -29.99 22.13
CA ASN A 351 -9.75 -28.96 21.91
C ASN A 351 -9.74 -27.88 23.00
N GLU A 352 -9.39 -28.24 24.24
CA GLU A 352 -9.31 -27.32 25.38
C GLU A 352 -8.16 -26.32 25.19
N ALA A 353 -7.00 -26.80 24.74
CA ALA A 353 -5.85 -25.95 24.45
C ALA A 353 -6.12 -24.99 23.28
N LYS A 354 -6.79 -25.47 22.22
CA LYS A 354 -7.21 -24.61 21.10
C LYS A 354 -8.18 -23.53 21.56
N TYR A 355 -9.14 -23.86 22.43
CA TYR A 355 -10.06 -22.88 23.00
C TYR A 355 -9.32 -21.86 23.86
N ALA A 356 -8.37 -22.27 24.71
CA ALA A 356 -7.50 -21.32 25.43
C ALA A 356 -6.66 -20.43 24.48
N GLY A 357 -6.19 -20.99 23.37
CA GLY A 357 -5.53 -20.26 22.29
C GLY A 357 -6.40 -19.16 21.70
N VAL A 358 -7.70 -19.43 21.50
CA VAL A 358 -8.68 -18.41 21.05
C VAL A 358 -8.75 -17.23 22.02
N PHE A 359 -8.80 -17.46 23.33
CA PHE A 359 -8.78 -16.36 24.31
C PHE A 359 -7.51 -15.50 24.16
N LEU A 360 -6.34 -16.13 24.07
CA LEU A 360 -5.07 -15.41 23.95
C LEU A 360 -4.98 -14.57 22.66
N VAL A 361 -5.49 -15.10 21.54
CA VAL A 361 -5.55 -14.36 20.27
C VAL A 361 -6.40 -13.11 20.43
N VAL A 362 -7.66 -13.25 20.89
CA VAL A 362 -8.60 -12.12 20.96
C VAL A 362 -8.12 -11.08 22.00
N MET A 363 -7.57 -11.53 23.14
CA MET A 363 -6.99 -10.65 24.16
C MET A 363 -5.78 -9.84 23.67
N GLY A 364 -5.03 -10.35 22.68
CA GLY A 364 -3.88 -9.62 22.14
C GLY A 364 -4.24 -8.68 20.98
N VAL A 365 -5.13 -9.12 20.09
CA VAL A 365 -5.42 -8.41 18.84
C VAL A 365 -6.25 -7.13 19.05
N TYR A 366 -7.30 -7.17 19.88
CA TYR A 366 -8.19 -6.02 20.09
C TYR A 366 -7.50 -4.83 20.77
N PRO A 367 -6.74 -5.00 21.87
CA PRO A 367 -6.02 -3.88 22.49
C PRO A 367 -4.96 -3.29 21.57
N SER A 368 -4.32 -4.10 20.72
CA SER A 368 -3.29 -3.64 19.78
C SER A 368 -3.83 -2.56 18.83
N ILE A 369 -5.06 -2.75 18.35
CA ILE A 369 -5.75 -1.80 17.47
C ILE A 369 -6.08 -0.50 18.20
N ALA A 370 -6.60 -0.57 19.43
CA ALA A 370 -6.86 0.64 20.22
C ALA A 370 -5.56 1.45 20.47
N MET A 371 -4.46 0.76 20.79
CA MET A 371 -3.18 1.39 21.12
C MET A 371 -2.52 2.10 19.95
N ILE A 372 -2.52 1.51 18.75
CA ILE A 372 -1.90 2.15 17.57
C ILE A 372 -2.66 3.40 17.14
N ASN A 373 -3.99 3.40 17.25
CA ASN A 373 -4.82 4.58 17.01
C ASN A 373 -4.49 5.71 17.99
N GLY A 374 -4.40 5.39 19.29
CA GLY A 374 -3.95 6.34 20.30
C GLY A 374 -2.54 6.87 20.01
N TRP A 375 -1.61 5.98 19.63
CA TRP A 375 -0.23 6.33 19.33
C TRP A 375 -0.11 7.30 18.15
N LEU A 376 -0.82 7.05 17.04
CA LEU A 376 -0.87 7.95 15.89
C LEU A 376 -1.31 9.36 16.30
N VAL A 377 -2.40 9.49 17.06
CA VAL A 377 -2.85 10.81 17.52
C VAL A 377 -1.80 11.50 18.40
N GLY A 378 -1.06 10.70 19.19
CA GLY A 378 0.06 11.16 20.00
C GLY A 378 1.26 11.69 19.20
N THR A 379 1.44 11.27 17.94
CA THR A 379 2.65 11.59 17.14
C THR A 379 2.78 13.05 16.63
N ASN A 380 2.09 14.02 17.24
CA ASN A 380 2.27 15.45 16.96
C ASN A 380 2.15 15.79 15.46
N LEU A 381 1.03 15.42 14.83
CA LEU A 381 0.71 15.76 13.43
C LEU A 381 0.54 17.28 13.16
N GLY A 382 1.02 18.15 14.05
CA GLY A 382 1.13 19.59 13.85
C GLY A 382 -0.23 20.27 13.74
N SER A 383 -0.67 20.55 12.51
CA SER A 383 -1.91 21.25 12.20
C SER A 383 -3.11 20.32 12.10
N GLU A 384 -4.31 20.86 12.34
CA GLU A 384 -5.57 20.13 12.22
C GLU A 384 -5.76 19.54 10.81
N THR A 385 -5.38 20.28 9.77
CA THR A 385 -5.42 19.81 8.36
C THR A 385 -4.44 18.66 8.10
N LYS A 386 -3.22 18.72 8.65
CA LYS A 386 -2.24 17.63 8.50
C LYS A 386 -2.69 16.38 9.25
N LYS A 387 -3.30 16.55 10.43
CA LYS A 387 -3.90 15.46 11.20
C LYS A 387 -5.02 14.76 10.44
N ALA A 388 -5.96 15.52 9.87
CA ALA A 388 -7.07 14.98 9.09
C ALA A 388 -6.58 14.16 7.88
N ALA A 389 -5.69 14.73 7.06
CA ALA A 389 -5.13 14.05 5.90
C ALA A 389 -4.29 12.81 6.28
N GLY A 390 -3.47 12.91 7.33
CA GLY A 390 -2.64 11.80 7.81
C GLY A 390 -3.47 10.65 8.39
N MET A 391 -4.54 10.94 9.13
CA MET A 391 -5.47 9.94 9.65
C MET A 391 -6.20 9.21 8.52
N GLY A 392 -6.74 9.93 7.54
CA GLY A 392 -7.41 9.32 6.39
C GLY A 392 -6.49 8.32 5.65
N LEU A 393 -5.24 8.71 5.41
CA LEU A 393 -4.24 7.83 4.78
C LEU A 393 -3.87 6.62 5.66
N PHE A 394 -3.66 6.84 6.96
CA PHE A 394 -3.35 5.79 7.92
C PHE A 394 -4.42 4.68 7.94
N TYR A 395 -5.69 5.05 7.99
CA TYR A 395 -6.78 4.06 8.01
C TYR A 395 -6.91 3.35 6.67
N ALA A 396 -6.76 4.07 5.55
CA ALA A 396 -6.86 3.49 4.21
C ALA A 396 -5.79 2.42 3.98
N ILE A 397 -4.54 2.68 4.40
CA ILE A 397 -3.45 1.68 4.34
C ILE A 397 -3.86 0.42 5.12
N GLY A 398 -4.44 0.57 6.30
CA GLY A 398 -4.89 -0.57 7.12
C GLY A 398 -5.93 -1.47 6.46
N GLN A 399 -6.86 -0.90 5.68
CA GLN A 399 -7.93 -1.69 5.05
C GLN A 399 -7.46 -2.49 3.83
N ILE A 400 -6.30 -2.16 3.24
CA ILE A 400 -5.73 -2.91 2.11
C ILE A 400 -5.49 -4.38 2.49
N THR A 401 -4.99 -4.67 3.69
CA THR A 401 -4.75 -6.05 4.12
C THR A 401 -6.03 -6.84 4.26
N THR A 402 -7.08 -6.20 4.77
CA THR A 402 -8.37 -6.85 4.97
C THR A 402 -8.99 -7.26 3.63
N MET A 403 -8.86 -6.41 2.60
CA MET A 403 -9.27 -6.75 1.23
C MET A 403 -8.48 -7.94 0.67
N VAL A 404 -7.15 -7.95 0.82
CA VAL A 404 -6.29 -9.03 0.30
C VAL A 404 -6.56 -10.35 1.02
N SER A 405 -6.76 -10.31 2.34
CA SER A 405 -6.87 -11.52 3.16
C SER A 405 -8.22 -12.21 3.04
N LEU A 406 -9.27 -11.49 2.68
CA LEU A 406 -10.65 -12.01 2.56
C LEU A 406 -11.03 -12.38 1.12
N ASN A 407 -10.15 -12.16 0.14
CA ASN A 407 -10.39 -12.48 -1.26
C ASN A 407 -9.47 -13.61 -1.72
N ASN A 408 -10.02 -14.79 -1.94
CA ASN A 408 -9.22 -15.97 -2.31
C ASN A 408 -8.47 -15.76 -3.65
N THR A 409 -9.09 -15.09 -4.63
CA THR A 409 -8.45 -14.79 -5.92
C THR A 409 -7.26 -13.84 -5.78
N LEU A 410 -7.35 -12.84 -4.90
CA LEU A 410 -6.21 -11.95 -4.61
C LEU A 410 -5.13 -12.67 -3.81
N ARG A 411 -5.52 -13.60 -2.94
CA ARG A 411 -4.59 -14.42 -2.15
C ARG A 411 -3.75 -15.33 -3.04
N GLU A 412 -4.35 -15.99 -4.03
CA GLU A 412 -3.63 -16.81 -5.02
C GLU A 412 -2.56 -15.99 -5.76
N ARG A 413 -2.90 -14.78 -6.23
CA ARG A 413 -1.92 -13.88 -6.87
C ARG A 413 -0.82 -13.40 -5.92
N TYR A 414 -1.15 -13.19 -4.65
CA TYR A 414 -0.14 -12.86 -3.63
C TYR A 414 0.79 -14.04 -3.36
N GLU A 415 0.26 -15.27 -3.33
CA GLU A 415 1.03 -16.50 -3.18
C GLU A 415 1.97 -16.71 -4.37
N GLU A 416 1.55 -16.43 -5.62
CA GLU A 416 2.44 -16.43 -6.79
C GLU A 416 3.63 -15.46 -6.62
N LEU A 417 3.36 -14.24 -6.15
CA LEU A 417 4.40 -13.22 -5.91
C LEU A 417 5.36 -13.65 -4.79
N ARG A 418 4.83 -14.31 -3.76
CA ARG A 418 5.62 -14.89 -2.66
C ARG A 418 6.52 -16.02 -3.17
N VAL A 419 6.03 -16.90 -4.03
CA VAL A 419 6.83 -17.96 -4.67
C VAL A 419 8.00 -17.36 -5.46
N LEU A 420 7.78 -16.24 -6.16
CA LEU A 420 8.88 -15.52 -6.84
C LEU A 420 9.91 -14.96 -5.85
N LEU A 421 9.44 -14.41 -4.72
CA LEU A 421 10.31 -13.90 -3.66
C LEU A 421 11.13 -15.01 -3.02
N ASP A 422 10.49 -16.15 -2.72
CA ASP A 422 11.12 -17.32 -2.13
C ASP A 422 12.17 -17.90 -3.08
N ARG A 423 11.86 -18.01 -4.38
CA ARG A 423 12.86 -18.37 -5.41
C ARG A 423 14.02 -17.39 -5.44
N ALA A 424 13.77 -16.08 -5.39
CA ALA A 424 14.84 -15.07 -5.39
C ALA A 424 15.76 -15.20 -4.16
N ILE A 425 15.19 -15.52 -2.99
CA ILE A 425 15.93 -15.78 -1.75
C ILE A 425 16.77 -17.07 -1.89
N GLU A 426 16.22 -18.13 -2.49
CA GLU A 426 16.95 -19.36 -2.76
C GLU A 426 18.12 -19.13 -3.72
N TYR A 427 17.90 -18.40 -4.82
CA TYR A 427 18.97 -17.99 -5.76
C TYR A 427 20.06 -17.19 -5.04
N TYR A 428 19.67 -16.24 -4.19
CA TYR A 428 20.63 -15.46 -3.40
C TYR A 428 21.42 -16.35 -2.44
N LYS A 429 20.78 -17.32 -1.78
CA LYS A 429 21.46 -18.29 -0.91
C LYS A 429 22.47 -19.15 -1.68
N ALA A 430 22.12 -19.57 -2.90
CA ALA A 430 22.96 -20.38 -3.77
C ALA A 430 24.21 -19.65 -4.35
N LEU A 431 24.26 -18.31 -4.30
CA LEU A 431 25.41 -17.55 -4.78
C LEU A 431 26.67 -17.76 -3.90
N SER A 432 27.84 -17.80 -4.54
CA SER A 432 29.14 -17.82 -3.87
C SER A 432 29.34 -16.56 -3.00
N THR A 433 30.17 -16.64 -1.96
CA THR A 433 30.47 -15.50 -1.07
C THR A 433 31.03 -14.31 -1.85
N THR A 434 31.88 -14.54 -2.85
CA THR A 434 32.42 -13.50 -3.73
C THR A 434 31.33 -12.84 -4.57
N SER A 435 30.40 -13.64 -5.10
CA SER A 435 29.25 -13.11 -5.86
C SER A 435 28.29 -12.30 -4.98
N LYS A 436 28.08 -12.71 -3.72
CA LYS A 436 27.29 -11.96 -2.73
C LYS A 436 27.95 -10.61 -2.40
N ILE A 437 29.25 -10.60 -2.16
CA ILE A 437 30.01 -9.36 -1.90
C ILE A 437 29.92 -8.42 -3.11
N LEU A 438 30.08 -8.95 -4.34
CA LEU A 438 29.95 -8.16 -5.55
C LEU A 438 28.52 -7.60 -5.72
N LEU A 439 27.49 -8.41 -5.46
CA LEU A 439 26.09 -7.99 -5.50
C LEU A 439 25.84 -6.85 -4.51
N TRP A 440 26.31 -6.96 -3.27
CA TRP A 440 26.16 -5.92 -2.25
C TRP A 440 27.02 -4.69 -2.53
N ALA A 441 28.20 -4.84 -3.13
CA ALA A 441 29.02 -3.71 -3.55
C ALA A 441 28.33 -2.91 -4.66
N VAL A 442 27.73 -3.59 -5.64
CA VAL A 442 26.93 -2.96 -6.71
C VAL A 442 25.67 -2.30 -6.13
N ALA A 443 24.94 -3.00 -5.26
CA ALA A 443 23.75 -2.45 -4.60
C ALA A 443 24.09 -1.23 -3.73
N GLY A 444 25.19 -1.30 -2.98
CA GLY A 444 25.70 -0.19 -2.16
C GLY A 444 26.12 1.00 -3.01
N LEU A 445 26.83 0.78 -4.11
CA LEU A 445 27.17 1.84 -5.07
C LEU A 445 25.90 2.52 -5.63
N HIS A 446 24.85 1.74 -5.92
CA HIS A 446 23.57 2.29 -6.40
C HIS A 446 22.84 3.08 -5.32
N GLN A 447 22.85 2.63 -4.06
CA GLN A 447 22.30 3.39 -2.95
C GLN A 447 23.06 4.71 -2.75
N ILE A 448 24.39 4.68 -2.80
CA ILE A 448 25.22 5.89 -2.71
C ILE A 448 24.87 6.85 -3.85
N LEU A 449 24.78 6.36 -5.10
CA LEU A 449 24.39 7.18 -6.25
C LEU A 449 22.99 7.79 -6.06
N GLY A 450 22.03 7.00 -5.56
CA GLY A 450 20.68 7.47 -5.25
C GLY A 450 20.65 8.53 -4.16
N VAL A 451 21.45 8.37 -3.10
CA VAL A 451 21.61 9.35 -2.02
C VAL A 451 22.25 10.63 -2.54
N VAL A 452 23.27 10.54 -3.39
CA VAL A 452 23.91 11.70 -4.02
C VAL A 452 22.91 12.46 -4.90
N ILE A 453 22.12 11.76 -5.72
CA ILE A 453 21.07 12.38 -6.54
C ILE A 453 20.03 13.09 -5.65
N TRP A 454 19.65 12.47 -4.54
CA TRP A 454 18.70 13.03 -3.60
C TRP A 454 19.24 14.26 -2.84
N LEU A 455 20.49 14.22 -2.39
CA LEU A 455 21.15 15.32 -1.67
C LEU A 455 21.43 16.54 -2.56
N VAL A 456 21.92 16.31 -3.78
CA VAL A 456 22.27 17.39 -4.72
C VAL A 456 21.00 17.98 -5.35
N GLY A 457 19.98 17.15 -5.56
CA GLY A 457 18.70 17.53 -6.13
C GLY A 457 18.76 17.68 -7.66
N PRO A 458 17.66 17.35 -8.37
CA PRO A 458 17.66 17.24 -9.83
C PRO A 458 18.02 18.56 -10.54
N LYS A 459 17.55 19.71 -10.02
CA LYS A 459 17.82 21.02 -10.65
C LYS A 459 19.31 21.35 -10.75
N LYS A 460 20.09 21.09 -9.70
CA LYS A 460 21.54 21.36 -9.69
C LYS A 460 22.30 20.41 -10.60
N ILE A 461 21.89 19.13 -10.61
CA ILE A 461 22.47 18.10 -11.48
C ILE A 461 22.24 18.46 -12.95
N PHE A 462 20.99 18.77 -13.33
CA PHE A 462 20.67 19.14 -14.70
C PHE A 462 21.36 20.44 -15.13
N GLY A 463 21.44 21.46 -14.27
CA GLY A 463 22.20 22.68 -14.57
C GLY A 463 23.70 22.43 -14.77
N TYR A 464 24.31 21.55 -13.98
CA TYR A 464 25.73 21.18 -14.16
C TYR A 464 25.95 20.40 -15.46
N ILE A 465 25.06 19.46 -15.79
CA ILE A 465 25.11 18.71 -17.05
C ILE A 465 24.88 19.64 -18.25
N ALA A 466 23.99 20.64 -18.14
CA ALA A 466 23.77 21.67 -19.17
C ALA A 466 25.05 22.48 -19.46
N ASN A 467 25.77 22.91 -18.43
CA ASN A 467 27.04 23.63 -18.61
C ASN A 467 28.11 22.77 -19.31
N ILE A 468 28.27 21.51 -18.88
CA ILE A 468 29.18 20.56 -19.53
C ILE A 468 28.77 20.31 -20.99
N ALA A 469 27.47 20.23 -21.27
CA ALA A 469 26.96 20.04 -22.61
C ALA A 469 27.33 21.21 -23.54
N LEU A 470 27.20 22.45 -23.06
CA LEU A 470 27.62 23.65 -23.79
C LEU A 470 29.15 23.67 -24.03
N GLU A 471 29.96 23.29 -23.04
CA GLU A 471 31.41 23.15 -23.20
C GLU A 471 31.76 22.09 -24.27
N LEU A 472 31.09 20.93 -24.23
CA LEU A 472 31.28 19.85 -25.20
C LEU A 472 30.82 20.22 -26.62
N GLN A 473 29.77 21.04 -26.76
CA GLN A 473 29.35 21.57 -28.07
C GLN A 473 30.41 22.49 -28.69
N ASN A 474 31.07 23.32 -27.87
CA ASN A 474 32.04 24.31 -28.32
C ASN A 474 33.42 23.72 -28.66
N LEU A 475 33.71 22.48 -28.24
CA LEU A 475 34.95 21.79 -28.58
C LEU A 475 34.88 21.19 -30.01
N PRO A 476 35.90 21.38 -30.86
CA PRO A 476 35.89 20.90 -32.25
C PRO A 476 35.77 19.37 -32.38
N PHE A 477 36.20 18.64 -31.35
CA PHE A 477 36.13 17.18 -31.28
C PHE A 477 35.34 16.68 -30.07
N GLY A 478 34.43 17.48 -29.50
CA GLY A 478 33.64 17.08 -28.32
C GLY A 478 32.83 15.80 -28.53
N TRP A 479 32.42 15.52 -29.78
CA TRP A 479 31.63 14.34 -30.12
C TRP A 479 32.43 13.04 -29.97
N LEU A 480 33.76 13.09 -30.16
CA LEU A 480 34.65 11.94 -29.94
C LEU A 480 34.76 11.55 -28.47
N ILE A 481 34.60 12.50 -27.55
CA ILE A 481 34.58 12.22 -26.11
C ILE A 481 33.36 11.37 -25.77
N LEU A 482 32.18 11.76 -26.26
CA LEU A 482 30.95 10.98 -26.05
C LEU A 482 31.02 9.59 -26.71
N VAL A 483 31.57 9.51 -27.92
CA VAL A 483 31.81 8.23 -28.61
C VAL A 483 32.73 7.34 -27.77
N SER A 484 33.83 7.87 -27.24
CA SER A 484 34.77 7.13 -26.40
C SER A 484 34.12 6.65 -25.10
N CYS A 485 33.33 7.50 -24.45
CA CYS A 485 32.56 7.13 -23.26
C CYS A 485 31.54 6.01 -23.56
N LEU A 486 30.85 6.06 -24.70
CA LEU A 486 29.92 5.02 -25.13
C LEU A 486 30.62 3.70 -25.45
N VAL A 487 31.81 3.75 -26.03
CA VAL A 487 32.65 2.56 -26.26
C VAL A 487 33.00 1.93 -24.93
N VAL A 488 33.51 2.70 -23.96
CA VAL A 488 33.85 2.22 -22.61
C VAL A 488 32.61 1.68 -21.89
N ALA A 489 31.49 2.38 -21.92
CA ALA A 489 30.24 1.95 -21.28
C ALA A 489 29.62 0.69 -21.93
N SER A 490 30.11 0.26 -23.10
CA SER A 490 29.66 -0.98 -23.75
C SER A 490 30.33 -2.24 -23.16
N PHE A 491 31.36 -2.10 -22.31
CA PHE A 491 32.06 -3.22 -21.67
C PHE A 491 31.37 -3.68 -20.38
N PRO A 492 31.13 -5.00 -20.19
CA PRO A 492 30.66 -5.53 -18.91
C PRO A 492 31.71 -5.33 -17.79
N PRO A 493 31.35 -4.94 -16.56
CA PRO A 493 30.00 -4.77 -15.98
C PRO A 493 29.50 -3.31 -15.98
N LEU A 494 30.07 -2.44 -16.82
CA LEU A 494 29.77 -1.01 -16.78
C LEU A 494 28.29 -0.73 -17.12
N ILE A 495 27.73 0.25 -16.43
CA ILE A 495 26.36 0.72 -16.60
C ILE A 495 26.37 2.16 -17.13
N GLY A 496 25.23 2.64 -17.62
CA GLY A 496 25.09 4.03 -18.07
C GLY A 496 25.13 4.23 -19.58
N TYR A 497 25.27 3.18 -20.38
CA TYR A 497 25.15 3.25 -21.85
C TYR A 497 23.86 3.97 -22.29
N GLY A 498 22.71 3.61 -21.71
CA GLY A 498 21.43 4.26 -22.03
C GLY A 498 21.40 5.75 -21.66
N MET A 499 22.00 6.11 -20.53
CA MET A 499 22.11 7.50 -20.09
C MET A 499 23.01 8.30 -21.04
N LEU A 500 24.14 7.73 -21.46
CA LEU A 500 25.06 8.37 -22.41
C LEU A 500 24.42 8.62 -23.77
N ILE A 501 23.55 7.73 -24.27
CA ILE A 501 22.78 7.99 -25.51
C ILE A 501 21.86 9.21 -25.32
N THR A 502 21.18 9.29 -24.17
CA THR A 502 20.35 10.47 -23.85
C THR A 502 21.21 11.73 -23.72
N VAL A 503 22.43 11.62 -23.17
CA VAL A 503 23.40 12.74 -23.15
C VAL A 503 23.82 13.14 -24.56
N CYS A 504 24.00 12.21 -25.51
CA CYS A 504 24.27 12.59 -26.90
C CYS A 504 23.15 13.45 -27.51
N GLY A 505 21.89 13.15 -27.21
CA GLY A 505 20.76 13.98 -27.62
C GLY A 505 20.63 15.29 -26.84
N PHE A 506 21.04 15.29 -25.58
CA PHE A 506 21.11 16.48 -24.74
C PHE A 506 22.19 17.46 -25.22
N VAL A 507 23.34 16.95 -25.65
CA VAL A 507 24.49 17.75 -26.12
C VAL A 507 24.32 18.19 -27.57
N TYR A 508 23.91 17.33 -28.50
CA TYR A 508 23.89 17.68 -29.93
C TYR A 508 22.49 17.87 -30.52
N GLY A 509 21.46 17.73 -29.69
CA GLY A 509 20.06 17.83 -30.12
C GLY A 509 19.61 16.65 -30.99
N PHE A 510 18.36 16.71 -31.43
CA PHE A 510 17.79 15.78 -32.39
C PHE A 510 17.65 16.46 -33.75
N PRO A 511 18.09 15.85 -34.87
CA PRO A 511 18.57 14.48 -35.01
C PRO A 511 20.09 14.30 -34.87
N PHE A 512 20.88 15.38 -34.78
CA PHE A 512 22.34 15.31 -34.90
C PHE A 512 23.04 14.47 -33.82
N GLY A 513 22.48 14.39 -32.61
CA GLY A 513 22.97 13.51 -31.55
C GLY A 513 22.89 12.00 -31.86
N ILE A 514 22.16 11.59 -32.89
CA ILE A 514 22.11 10.20 -33.37
C ILE A 514 23.47 9.75 -33.89
N LEU A 515 24.23 10.63 -34.55
CA LEU A 515 25.50 10.28 -35.17
C LEU A 515 26.56 9.82 -34.15
N PRO A 516 26.91 10.61 -33.11
CA PRO A 516 27.85 10.16 -32.08
C PRO A 516 27.29 8.98 -31.28
N ALA A 517 25.97 8.93 -31.02
CA ALA A 517 25.35 7.80 -30.33
C ALA A 517 25.51 6.50 -31.14
N ALA A 518 25.21 6.52 -32.43
CA ALA A 518 25.32 5.37 -33.32
C ALA A 518 26.79 4.95 -33.48
N ALA A 519 27.69 5.91 -33.72
CA ALA A 519 29.13 5.64 -33.83
C ALA A 519 29.68 4.96 -32.58
N GLY A 520 29.42 5.50 -31.39
CA GLY A 520 29.86 4.91 -30.11
C GLY A 520 29.24 3.55 -29.81
N SER A 521 27.96 3.38 -30.14
CA SER A 521 27.25 2.10 -29.95
C SER A 521 27.81 1.00 -30.85
N ILE A 522 27.97 1.28 -32.14
CA ILE A 522 28.45 0.30 -33.12
C ILE A 522 29.91 -0.05 -32.85
N THR A 523 30.76 0.94 -32.63
CA THR A 523 32.18 0.72 -32.31
C THR A 523 32.34 -0.03 -30.99
N GLY A 524 31.62 0.37 -29.93
CA GLY A 524 31.65 -0.29 -28.63
C GLY A 524 31.20 -1.76 -28.70
N ALA A 525 30.06 -2.03 -29.34
CA ALA A 525 29.56 -3.40 -29.49
C ALA A 525 30.53 -4.29 -30.29
N THR A 526 31.11 -3.75 -31.36
CA THR A 526 32.09 -4.45 -32.20
C THR A 526 33.38 -4.76 -31.46
N VAL A 527 33.94 -3.79 -30.75
CA VAL A 527 35.18 -3.97 -29.97
C VAL A 527 34.97 -5.02 -28.89
N VAL A 528 33.86 -4.94 -28.15
CA VAL A 528 33.53 -5.92 -27.09
C VAL A 528 33.32 -7.32 -27.69
N PHE A 529 32.64 -7.43 -28.83
CA PHE A 529 32.42 -8.70 -29.50
C PHE A 529 33.73 -9.37 -29.92
N GLN A 530 34.63 -8.63 -30.58
CA GLN A 530 35.92 -9.15 -31.02
C GLN A 530 36.85 -9.46 -29.83
N LEU A 531 36.93 -8.55 -28.85
CA LEU A 531 37.76 -8.77 -27.67
C LEU A 531 37.29 -9.98 -26.88
N SER A 532 35.97 -10.15 -26.69
CA SER A 532 35.42 -11.32 -26.02
C SER A 532 35.79 -12.62 -26.75
N ARG A 533 35.69 -12.66 -28.09
CA ARG A 533 36.14 -13.81 -28.88
C ARG A 533 37.63 -14.07 -28.76
N ALA A 534 38.45 -13.02 -28.69
CA ALA A 534 39.88 -13.16 -28.44
C ALA A 534 40.17 -13.71 -27.03
N LEU A 535 39.44 -13.24 -26.01
CA LEU A 535 39.57 -13.70 -24.62
C LEU A 535 39.12 -15.15 -24.45
N GLN A 536 38.13 -15.62 -25.21
CA GLN A 536 37.72 -17.03 -25.19
C GLN A 536 38.83 -17.99 -25.63
N LYS A 537 39.79 -17.54 -26.43
CA LYS A 537 40.98 -18.33 -26.83
C LYS A 537 42.03 -18.43 -25.72
N SER A 538 41.93 -17.61 -24.66
CA SER A 538 42.85 -17.64 -23.52
C SER A 538 42.47 -18.73 -22.52
N ALA A 539 43.45 -19.49 -22.03
CA ALA A 539 43.25 -20.56 -21.06
C ALA A 539 42.60 -20.12 -19.75
N PHE A 540 42.81 -18.87 -19.32
CA PHE A 540 42.25 -18.34 -18.08
C PHE A 540 40.77 -17.96 -18.20
N TRP A 541 40.37 -17.41 -19.35
CA TRP A 541 39.03 -16.86 -19.56
C TRP A 541 38.06 -17.85 -20.22
N SER A 542 38.55 -18.87 -20.92
CA SER A 542 37.71 -19.86 -21.62
C SER A 542 36.70 -20.55 -20.70
N SER A 543 37.13 -21.06 -19.54
CA SER A 543 36.27 -21.74 -18.57
C SER A 543 35.23 -20.81 -17.93
N ARG A 544 35.59 -19.54 -17.69
CA ARG A 544 34.68 -18.55 -17.06
C ARG A 544 33.65 -18.01 -18.03
N LEU A 545 34.02 -17.79 -19.28
CA LEU A 545 33.11 -17.31 -20.33
C LEU A 545 32.18 -18.42 -20.83
N SER A 546 32.66 -19.66 -20.94
CA SER A 546 31.82 -20.82 -21.29
C SER A 546 30.82 -21.19 -20.19
N ALA A 547 31.09 -20.86 -18.92
CA ALA A 547 30.10 -21.00 -17.86
C ALA A 547 28.86 -20.11 -18.11
N LEU A 548 29.02 -18.95 -18.76
CA LEU A 548 27.92 -18.04 -19.09
C LEU A 548 27.05 -18.55 -20.26
N SER A 549 27.61 -19.34 -21.18
CA SER A 549 26.85 -19.96 -22.28
C SER A 549 26.07 -21.21 -21.86
N ASN A 550 26.32 -21.75 -20.66
CA ASN A 550 25.65 -22.94 -20.16
C ASN A 550 24.27 -22.71 -19.56
N SER A 551 23.75 -21.47 -19.54
CA SER A 551 22.40 -21.23 -19.04
C SER A 551 21.35 -21.79 -20.02
N PRO A 552 20.27 -22.43 -19.53
CA PRO A 552 19.24 -22.98 -20.42
C PRO A 552 18.59 -21.91 -21.30
N LYS A 553 18.47 -20.68 -20.78
CA LYS A 553 17.99 -19.51 -21.52
C LYS A 553 18.89 -19.14 -22.69
N TRP A 554 20.20 -19.10 -22.51
CA TRP A 554 21.13 -18.80 -23.61
C TRP A 554 21.17 -19.94 -24.63
N ARG A 555 21.03 -21.20 -24.19
CA ARG A 555 20.90 -22.36 -25.10
C ARG A 555 19.66 -22.24 -25.98
N ALA A 556 18.50 -21.92 -25.41
CA ALA A 556 17.27 -21.69 -26.18
C ALA A 556 17.43 -20.56 -27.20
N ILE A 557 18.07 -19.46 -26.81
CA ILE A 557 18.33 -18.32 -27.71
C ILE A 557 19.30 -18.72 -28.83
N SER A 558 20.39 -19.44 -28.53
CA SER A 558 21.34 -19.90 -29.56
C SER A 558 20.68 -20.83 -30.58
N LEU A 559 19.76 -21.66 -30.12
CA LEU A 559 19.03 -22.60 -30.96
C LEU A 559 18.06 -21.85 -31.88
N ALA A 560 17.30 -20.92 -31.32
CA ALA A 560 16.39 -20.05 -32.07
C ALA A 560 17.13 -19.21 -33.14
N ILE A 561 18.35 -18.75 -32.84
CA ILE A 561 19.19 -17.99 -33.80
C ILE A 561 19.66 -18.89 -34.94
N THR A 562 19.94 -20.17 -34.67
CA THR A 562 20.37 -21.13 -35.69
C THR A 562 19.26 -21.37 -36.72
N GLU A 563 18.00 -21.44 -36.29
CA GLU A 563 16.86 -21.68 -37.17
C GLU A 563 16.44 -20.42 -37.95
N ARG A 564 16.33 -19.27 -37.27
CA ARG A 564 15.75 -18.04 -37.86
C ARG A 564 16.79 -17.02 -38.36
N GLY A 565 18.07 -17.31 -38.17
CA GLY A 565 19.19 -16.51 -38.66
C GLY A 565 19.25 -15.08 -38.12
N ILE A 566 19.81 -14.17 -38.93
CA ILE A 566 20.14 -12.78 -38.55
C ILE A 566 18.90 -11.97 -38.11
N GLY A 567 17.71 -12.30 -38.64
CA GLY A 567 16.47 -11.58 -38.33
C GLY A 567 16.11 -11.65 -36.84
N LEU A 568 16.38 -12.78 -36.18
CA LEU A 568 16.16 -12.90 -34.73
C LEU A 568 17.20 -12.10 -33.94
N VAL A 569 18.44 -12.04 -34.42
CA VAL A 569 19.52 -11.24 -33.79
C VAL A 569 19.17 -9.75 -33.83
N VAL A 570 18.63 -9.26 -34.96
CA VAL A 570 18.14 -7.86 -35.08
C VAL A 570 17.02 -7.60 -34.06
N LEU A 571 16.03 -8.49 -33.97
CA LEU A 571 14.94 -8.36 -33.01
C LEU A 571 15.43 -8.36 -31.55
N LEU A 572 16.36 -9.25 -31.21
CA LEU A 572 16.98 -9.29 -29.89
C LEU A 572 17.77 -8.02 -29.56
N ARG A 573 18.38 -7.37 -30.56
CA ARG A 573 19.05 -6.07 -30.35
C ARG A 573 18.10 -4.89 -30.21
N LEU A 574 16.91 -4.98 -30.80
CA LEU A 574 15.84 -4.00 -30.61
C LEU A 574 15.12 -4.22 -29.27
N CYS A 575 15.22 -5.42 -28.70
CA CYS A 575 14.64 -5.76 -27.41
C CYS A 575 15.38 -5.06 -26.25
N PRO A 576 14.66 -4.53 -25.24
CA PRO A 576 15.28 -3.91 -24.07
C PRO A 576 15.85 -4.90 -23.02
N ILE A 577 15.62 -6.21 -23.16
CA ILE A 577 15.85 -7.25 -22.13
C ILE A 577 16.64 -8.42 -22.71
N PRO A 578 17.75 -8.14 -23.41
CA PRO A 578 18.98 -8.15 -22.63
C PRO A 578 19.62 -6.76 -22.56
N PRO A 579 20.14 -6.32 -21.39
CA PRO A 579 20.86 -5.06 -21.32
C PRO A 579 22.01 -5.05 -22.33
N TRP A 580 22.17 -3.92 -23.03
CA TRP A 580 23.07 -3.77 -24.18
C TRP A 580 24.46 -4.41 -23.98
N VAL A 581 25.04 -4.14 -22.82
CA VAL A 581 26.38 -4.58 -22.42
C VAL A 581 26.48 -6.11 -22.35
N TYR A 582 25.50 -6.77 -21.74
CA TYR A 582 25.46 -8.23 -21.64
C TYR A 582 25.06 -8.89 -22.95
N SER A 583 24.27 -8.22 -23.78
CA SER A 583 23.93 -8.69 -25.12
C SER A 583 25.19 -8.79 -26.01
N ASN A 584 26.09 -7.80 -25.95
CA ASN A 584 27.35 -7.83 -26.68
C ASN A 584 28.20 -9.06 -26.32
N LEU A 585 28.28 -9.36 -25.02
CA LEU A 585 28.98 -10.54 -24.51
C LEU A 585 28.27 -11.84 -24.92
N GLY A 586 26.96 -11.94 -24.71
CA GLY A 586 26.19 -13.15 -25.00
C GLY A 586 26.26 -13.58 -26.46
N PHE A 587 26.13 -12.65 -27.40
CA PHE A 587 26.27 -12.96 -28.82
C PHE A 587 27.69 -13.38 -29.21
N SER A 588 28.72 -12.87 -28.53
CA SER A 588 30.11 -13.27 -28.79
C SER A 588 30.42 -14.71 -28.38
N LEU A 589 29.60 -15.31 -27.51
CA LEU A 589 29.73 -16.70 -27.06
C LEU A 589 29.13 -17.69 -28.08
N LEU A 590 28.40 -17.21 -29.09
CA LEU A 590 27.87 -18.07 -30.14
C LEU A 590 29.01 -18.54 -31.07
N PRO A 591 28.97 -19.82 -31.51
CA PRO A 591 29.90 -20.34 -32.52
C PRO A 591 29.97 -19.45 -33.77
N GLU A 592 31.14 -19.40 -34.38
CA GLU A 592 31.37 -18.56 -35.56
C GLU A 592 30.49 -18.96 -36.76
N GLU A 593 30.15 -20.24 -36.86
CA GLU A 593 29.20 -20.80 -37.84
C GLU A 593 27.78 -20.25 -37.68
N GLN A 594 27.35 -19.96 -36.44
CA GLN A 594 26.00 -19.46 -36.14
C GLN A 594 25.92 -17.93 -36.27
N LEU A 595 26.98 -17.21 -35.89
CA LEU A 595 27.01 -15.76 -35.96
C LEU A 595 28.40 -15.24 -36.34
N SER A 596 28.55 -14.88 -37.62
CA SER A 596 29.74 -14.19 -38.11
C SER A 596 29.82 -12.74 -37.59
N TYR A 597 31.04 -12.21 -37.51
CA TYR A 597 31.31 -10.81 -37.18
C TYR A 597 30.51 -9.83 -38.07
N TRP A 598 30.45 -10.08 -39.38
CA TRP A 598 29.74 -9.21 -40.31
C TRP A 598 28.23 -9.21 -40.11
N ASN A 599 27.66 -10.38 -39.78
CA ASN A 599 26.24 -10.52 -39.46
C ASN A 599 25.90 -9.81 -38.14
N PHE A 600 26.78 -9.90 -37.14
CA PHE A 600 26.65 -9.16 -35.89
C PHE A 600 26.75 -7.64 -36.11
N LEU A 601 27.70 -7.18 -36.93
CA LEU A 601 27.87 -5.76 -37.26
C LEU A 601 26.62 -5.23 -37.98
N LEU A 602 26.13 -5.96 -38.98
CA LEU A 602 24.92 -5.60 -39.72
C LEU A 602 23.70 -5.54 -38.79
N ALA A 603 23.51 -6.54 -37.92
CA ALA A 603 22.42 -6.54 -36.95
C ALA A 603 22.50 -5.38 -35.96
N THR A 604 23.73 -4.96 -35.59
CA THR A 604 23.98 -3.79 -34.75
C THR A 604 23.61 -2.50 -35.47
N LEU A 605 24.00 -2.37 -36.75
CA LEU A 605 23.67 -1.22 -37.59
C LEU A 605 22.16 -1.07 -37.78
N LEU A 606 21.45 -2.18 -38.04
CA LEU A 606 19.99 -2.21 -38.18
C LEU A 606 19.25 -1.92 -36.86
N SER A 607 19.93 -2.02 -35.72
CA SER A 607 19.35 -1.66 -34.41
C SER A 607 19.41 -0.17 -34.08
N THR A 608 20.06 0.66 -34.92
CA THR A 608 20.18 2.11 -34.71
C THR A 608 18.87 2.89 -34.57
N PRO A 609 17.72 2.50 -35.17
CA PRO A 609 16.47 3.24 -34.99
C PRO A 609 16.02 3.34 -33.53
N ARG A 610 16.39 2.38 -32.68
CA ARG A 610 16.06 2.42 -31.23
C ARG A 610 16.71 3.61 -30.51
N LEU A 611 17.81 4.15 -31.06
CA LEU A 611 18.52 5.30 -30.48
C LEU A 611 17.71 6.59 -30.63
N PHE A 612 16.81 6.66 -31.62
CA PHE A 612 16.09 7.90 -31.96
C PHE A 612 15.27 8.41 -30.79
N LEU A 613 14.54 7.52 -30.12
CA LEU A 613 13.70 7.88 -28.97
C LEU A 613 14.54 8.39 -27.80
N HIS A 614 15.68 7.77 -27.51
CA HIS A 614 16.58 8.21 -26.43
C HIS A 614 17.23 9.57 -26.71
N VAL A 615 17.66 9.80 -27.95
CA VAL A 615 18.24 11.08 -28.39
C VAL A 615 17.16 12.17 -28.40
N PHE A 616 15.95 11.86 -28.87
CA PHE A 616 14.81 12.79 -28.84
C PHE A 616 14.47 13.22 -27.41
N ILE A 617 14.35 12.27 -26.47
CA ILE A 617 14.11 12.56 -25.05
C ILE A 617 15.24 13.45 -24.48
N GLY A 618 16.50 13.15 -24.82
CA GLY A 618 17.66 13.95 -24.40
C GLY A 618 17.58 15.40 -24.87
N SER A 619 17.22 15.63 -26.13
CA SER A 619 17.10 16.98 -26.69
C SER A 619 16.02 17.82 -26.00
N ARG A 620 14.89 17.21 -25.64
CA ARG A 620 13.81 17.89 -24.89
C ARG A 620 14.18 18.16 -23.45
N LEU A 621 14.97 17.28 -22.82
CA LEU A 621 15.50 17.50 -21.48
C LEU A 621 16.45 18.70 -21.43
N PHE A 622 17.26 18.93 -22.48
CA PHE A 622 18.15 20.09 -22.56
C PHE A 622 17.37 21.41 -22.49
N ASN A 623 16.34 21.57 -23.33
CA ASN A 623 15.49 22.77 -23.34
C ASN A 623 14.87 23.07 -21.97
N LEU A 624 14.48 22.02 -21.22
CA LEU A 624 13.91 22.18 -19.87
C LEU A 624 14.94 22.51 -18.79
N SER A 625 16.22 22.27 -19.06
CA SER A 625 17.32 22.39 -18.10
C SER A 625 18.22 23.60 -18.30
N ASP A 626 18.19 24.23 -19.48
CA ASP A 626 19.04 25.37 -19.80
C ASP A 626 18.70 26.57 -18.87
N PRO A 627 19.62 26.97 -17.98
CA PRO A 627 19.37 28.08 -17.06
C PRO A 627 19.29 29.44 -17.78
N ASN A 628 19.76 29.54 -19.02
CA ASN A 628 19.74 30.78 -19.81
C ASN A 628 18.45 30.96 -20.61
N GLN A 629 17.62 29.93 -20.70
CA GLN A 629 16.39 29.93 -21.48
C GLN A 629 15.15 29.83 -20.56
N GLU A 630 14.53 30.97 -20.24
CA GLU A 630 13.22 30.96 -19.59
C GLU A 630 12.12 30.59 -20.61
N LEU A 631 11.70 29.32 -20.58
CA LEU A 631 10.59 28.84 -21.39
C LEU A 631 9.24 29.35 -20.86
N ASP A 632 8.38 29.83 -21.76
CA ASP A 632 6.97 30.08 -21.48
C ASP A 632 6.27 28.81 -20.96
N GLY A 633 5.24 28.96 -20.11
CA GLY A 633 4.51 27.86 -19.49
C GLY A 633 3.93 26.87 -20.51
N THR A 634 3.53 27.38 -21.68
CA THR A 634 3.00 26.58 -22.79
C THR A 634 4.10 25.70 -23.41
N SER A 635 5.26 26.27 -23.73
CA SER A 635 6.40 25.55 -24.30
C SER A 635 6.92 24.48 -23.34
N LYS A 636 6.98 24.81 -22.04
CA LYS A 636 7.34 23.85 -21.00
C LYS A 636 6.37 22.67 -20.92
N MET A 637 5.06 22.93 -21.05
CA MET A 637 4.07 21.87 -21.12
C MET A 637 4.22 21.00 -22.36
N ILE A 638 4.49 21.60 -23.52
CA ILE A 638 4.69 20.87 -24.78
C ILE A 638 5.91 19.95 -24.70
N ASP A 639 7.03 20.42 -24.14
CA ASP A 639 8.23 19.61 -23.98
C ASP A 639 8.01 18.46 -22.97
N ILE A 640 7.33 18.72 -21.84
CA ILE A 640 6.97 17.67 -20.86
C ILE A 640 6.03 16.64 -21.51
N ALA A 641 4.99 17.07 -22.20
CA ALA A 641 4.05 16.19 -22.89
C ALA A 641 4.74 15.33 -23.96
N SER A 642 5.70 15.92 -24.68
CA SER A 642 6.51 15.22 -25.68
C SER A 642 7.43 14.17 -25.06
N ILE A 643 8.03 14.45 -23.89
CA ILE A 643 8.83 13.47 -23.14
C ILE A 643 7.97 12.31 -22.67
N VAL A 644 6.81 12.60 -22.06
CA VAL A 644 5.90 11.57 -21.56
C VAL A 644 5.42 10.68 -22.72
N THR A 645 5.03 11.30 -23.84
CA THR A 645 4.60 10.56 -25.05
C THR A 645 5.73 9.73 -25.65
N GLY A 646 6.96 10.26 -25.68
CA GLY A 646 8.13 9.52 -26.15
C GLY A 646 8.47 8.32 -25.26
N MET A 647 8.37 8.48 -23.93
CA MET A 647 8.61 7.40 -22.97
C MET A 647 7.53 6.30 -23.04
N THR A 648 6.26 6.68 -23.17
CA THR A 648 5.15 5.71 -23.31
C THR A 648 5.27 4.93 -24.61
N LEU A 649 5.56 5.61 -25.73
CA LEU A 649 5.78 4.97 -27.03
C LEU A 649 7.00 4.03 -27.00
N SER A 650 8.11 4.46 -26.39
CA SER A 650 9.31 3.63 -26.22
C SER A 650 9.02 2.36 -25.43
N THR A 651 8.28 2.49 -24.32
CA THR A 651 7.89 1.35 -23.47
C THR A 651 6.95 0.39 -24.20
N ALA A 652 5.94 0.91 -24.89
CA ALA A 652 4.98 0.12 -25.66
C ALA A 652 5.67 -0.64 -26.82
N LEU A 653 6.54 0.04 -27.57
CA LEU A 653 7.32 -0.58 -28.66
C LEU A 653 8.29 -1.63 -28.11
N GLY A 654 8.99 -1.33 -27.02
CA GLY A 654 9.88 -2.28 -26.36
C GLY A 654 9.14 -3.53 -25.88
N TRP A 655 7.95 -3.36 -25.31
CA TRP A 655 7.08 -4.48 -24.90
C TRP A 655 6.58 -5.30 -26.10
N TYR A 656 6.18 -4.64 -27.19
CA TYR A 656 5.75 -5.31 -28.41
C TYR A 656 6.88 -6.13 -29.05
N VAL A 657 8.08 -5.55 -29.16
CA VAL A 657 9.27 -6.23 -29.68
C VAL A 657 9.65 -7.40 -28.77
N TYR A 658 9.61 -7.22 -27.45
CA TYR A 658 9.87 -8.29 -26.49
C TYR A 658 8.90 -9.46 -26.66
N LYS A 659 7.58 -9.18 -26.67
CA LYS A 659 6.54 -10.20 -26.82
C LYS A 659 6.69 -10.98 -28.13
N THR A 660 6.97 -10.27 -29.23
CA THR A 660 7.18 -10.86 -30.55
C THR A 660 8.45 -11.73 -30.57
N THR A 661 9.53 -11.26 -29.97
CA THR A 661 10.81 -11.99 -29.90
C THR A 661 10.66 -13.25 -29.07
N MET A 662 10.04 -13.17 -27.88
CA MET A 662 9.82 -14.32 -27.02
C MET A 662 8.86 -15.34 -27.63
N ARG A 663 7.83 -14.90 -28.36
CA ARG A 663 6.95 -15.79 -29.12
C ARG A 663 7.74 -16.58 -30.16
N LYS A 664 8.58 -15.90 -30.95
CA LYS A 664 9.42 -16.54 -31.98
C LYS A 664 10.43 -17.52 -31.40
N ILE A 665 11.04 -17.20 -30.25
CA ILE A 665 11.94 -18.11 -29.54
C ILE A 665 11.19 -19.37 -29.08
N LYS A 666 9.97 -19.21 -28.53
CA LYS A 666 9.15 -20.34 -28.10
C LYS A 666 8.74 -21.23 -29.28
N GLU A 667 8.32 -20.64 -30.40
CA GLU A 667 8.03 -21.37 -31.65
C GLU A 667 9.25 -22.18 -32.09
N SER A 668 10.44 -21.57 -32.19
CA SER A 668 11.65 -22.30 -32.61
C SER A 668 12.12 -23.40 -31.66
N VAL A 669 11.92 -23.21 -30.34
CA VAL A 669 12.29 -24.24 -29.36
C VAL A 669 11.32 -25.42 -29.44
N HIS A 670 10.04 -25.15 -29.69
CA HIS A 670 9.02 -26.17 -29.89
C HIS A 670 9.23 -26.96 -31.19
N ASP A 671 9.59 -26.27 -32.29
CA ASP A 671 9.82 -26.87 -33.60
C ASP A 671 11.03 -27.85 -33.61
N VAL A 672 11.99 -27.69 -32.70
CA VAL A 672 13.21 -28.54 -32.63
C VAL A 672 13.15 -29.63 -31.54
N TYR A 673 12.39 -29.44 -30.47
CA TYR A 673 12.21 -30.44 -29.41
C TYR A 673 10.75 -30.51 -28.98
N ASP A 674 10.02 -31.50 -29.50
CA ASP A 674 8.63 -31.79 -29.12
C ASP A 674 8.48 -32.08 -27.60
N ASP A 675 9.55 -32.53 -26.91
CA ASP A 675 9.50 -33.07 -25.54
C ASP A 675 10.19 -32.25 -24.42
N ASN A 676 10.78 -31.07 -24.70
CA ASN A 676 11.55 -30.35 -23.67
C ASN A 676 10.72 -29.36 -22.85
N GLU A 677 9.77 -29.90 -22.06
CA GLU A 677 8.90 -29.14 -21.15
C GLU A 677 9.70 -28.32 -20.12
N SER A 678 10.88 -28.81 -19.70
CA SER A 678 11.78 -28.14 -18.75
C SER A 678 12.31 -26.79 -19.28
N LEU A 679 12.79 -26.75 -20.53
CA LEU A 679 13.27 -25.53 -21.20
C LEU A 679 12.13 -24.54 -21.45
N LEU A 680 10.96 -25.05 -21.85
CA LEU A 680 9.75 -24.24 -22.02
C LEU A 680 9.25 -23.65 -20.69
N SER A 681 9.40 -24.38 -19.58
CA SER A 681 9.02 -23.92 -18.24
C SER A 681 9.91 -22.80 -17.71
N GLU A 682 11.21 -22.79 -18.04
CA GLU A 682 12.13 -21.71 -17.64
C GLU A 682 12.01 -20.44 -18.51
N LEU A 683 11.44 -20.57 -19.72
CA LEU A 683 11.12 -19.46 -20.64
C LEU A 683 9.72 -18.86 -20.40
N ARG A 684 8.84 -19.56 -19.66
CA ARG A 684 7.55 -19.05 -19.20
C ARG A 684 7.77 -18.19 -17.96
#